data_AF-A0A6P0LMC1-F1
#
_entry.id   AF-A0A6P0LMC1-F1
#
_cell.length_a   1.000
_cell.length_b   1.000
_cell.length_c   1.000
_cell.angle_alpha   90.00
_cell.angle_beta   90.00
_cell.angle_gamma   90.00
#
_symmetry.space_group_name_H-M   'P 1'
#
loop_
_entity.id
_entity.type
_entity.pdbx_description
1 polymer ?
#
loop_
_entity_poly.entity_id
_entity_poly.type
_entity_poly.pdbx_seq_one_letter_code
_entity_poly.pdbx_strand_id
1 'polypeptide(L)'
;QPILLGMGRSCVSTGEGVWLPSLRKGVDEWESMLCSVGKLYVEGAEVDWSGMERDGKRQKVVLPTYPFQRQRYWIDSYQNEDEKMLSESLLSPIFNLINQGNTEALTKELSLAETLTEDEQKLLPKVLGFLVDRHQNYLHFKGNIVHDYYNAVTSITEKLVSNENKKISPLNFLKFGIFPETIPGFSWLKLVTETDQEKFNLVCQQAQRELRKLCFSQVDFSSCEKVLDFGCGYGSDLIELAQNNQNLQLTGYTISAEKAKFATNKVNGYQLHDRVKIFNRDSSKDEFPDNYNLVFGFEVAHHIKNKDDLFSNISRHLEEEGLLVLADFIANDDISIDHEETSSYFITKQLWAEKLSQNNLKLISFVDVSQEIANFLYDPDFEETLSDLSQKNIDPNIKAAFQSYNQLGKLLQKGLASYVLLTARKQESLLKEDVYQSNQEILDRPFCYSEVAIKQWVYELEWKHSENSNKESISASDCAEPGTWLLFVTANLATQELAKVLEEHSKNCVLVFPGSNYKQLDKQHYQINPINPQDFKQLIQELLTAQPTLEGVVHLWSLDTSVESLTTAQKIGCGSVLHLVQTLVSDLEYPVSLSLVTQGSQAVEENPQILQVQQGPVWGLGRVIAQEHPDLQCRLVDLDPTSDTSEALQALAKELLHPDDEPQMAIRQGTRYVARLARQREKSGLEQPQQVTLQAESSYLITGGLGALGLEVAQWMAKNGVTHLVLTGRRSPSEKAMEIIKELKQAGTKISILLGDISQEQDVAEIFKQIQASLPPLKGIIHAAGVIEDGVLQQMTWEQFTRVIAPKVEGSWHLHQLSKDIPLDFFVCFSSIASLFGSPGQGNYAAGNAFMDSLAHYRRYMGLPGLSINWGAWEQEGMVARLETQHQTRLKKTGIGYIAPNQGLQVLEELLSQSITQVGVSPINWSQLIEQLSAGIKPPFLEAFTSTKLAKEESSNDFLAQLTEATESERNQLLINYLQATIGKLLGFSKSLFPEPQLGFFDMGIDSLMAVELRNMLSATLGYSISAATLFKYSNIQDLTEYLIEEIFERENNDKFDLENSKSKNNIDMSDLDASEPEPEFQGEIEDTIAEKFKKIQNLLNENN
;
A
#
# COMPACT_ATOMS: atom_id res chain seq x y z
N GLN A 1 41.03 -34.81 35.78
CA GLN A 1 40.32 -34.80 34.50
C GLN A 1 38.85 -35.04 34.81
N PRO A 2 37.88 -34.28 34.27
CA PRO A 2 36.49 -34.71 34.29
C PRO A 2 36.37 -35.85 33.28
N ILE A 3 36.46 -37.09 33.78
CA ILE A 3 36.66 -38.30 32.95
C ILE A 3 35.36 -38.74 32.24
N LEU A 4 34.20 -38.29 32.71
CA LEU A 4 32.90 -38.82 32.26
C LEU A 4 32.36 -38.20 30.97
N LEU A 5 32.59 -36.90 30.71
CA LEU A 5 32.07 -36.26 29.48
C LEU A 5 32.72 -36.80 28.21
N GLY A 6 34.05 -36.99 28.23
CA GLY A 6 34.78 -37.55 27.11
C GLY A 6 34.38 -38.99 26.83
N MET A 7 34.15 -39.79 27.88
CA MET A 7 33.65 -41.16 27.74
C MET A 7 32.20 -41.21 27.25
N GLY A 8 31.31 -40.35 27.78
CA GLY A 8 29.92 -40.25 27.34
C GLY A 8 29.82 -39.88 25.86
N ARG A 9 30.59 -38.88 25.42
CA ARG A 9 30.66 -38.45 24.01
C ARG A 9 31.18 -39.54 23.06
N SER A 10 31.95 -40.50 23.56
CA SER A 10 32.43 -41.64 22.77
C SER A 10 31.44 -42.81 22.70
N CYS A 11 30.38 -42.80 23.51
CA CYS A 11 29.35 -43.85 23.55
C CYS A 11 28.08 -43.52 22.76
N VAL A 12 27.96 -42.28 22.25
CA VAL A 12 26.84 -41.82 21.40
C VAL A 12 27.37 -41.31 20.06
N SER A 13 26.50 -41.25 19.07
CA SER A 13 26.86 -40.79 17.74
C SER A 13 27.25 -39.31 17.74
N THR A 14 28.21 -38.91 16.89
CA THR A 14 28.61 -37.51 16.76
C THR A 14 27.43 -36.65 16.29
N GLY A 15 26.89 -35.83 17.20
CA GLY A 15 25.75 -34.95 16.94
C GLY A 15 24.57 -35.12 17.90
N GLU A 16 24.54 -36.16 18.73
CA GLU A 16 23.49 -36.35 19.74
C GLU A 16 23.76 -35.52 21.01
N GLY A 17 23.09 -34.37 21.10
CA GLY A 17 22.94 -33.56 22.31
C GLY A 17 24.11 -32.65 22.67
N VAL A 18 23.87 -31.72 23.61
CA VAL A 18 24.86 -30.75 24.11
C VAL A 18 25.49 -31.31 25.40
N TRP A 19 26.82 -31.46 25.40
CA TRP A 19 27.57 -32.06 26.51
C TRP A 19 28.19 -30.97 27.38
N LEU A 20 27.57 -30.68 28.53
CA LEU A 20 27.97 -29.58 29.41
C LEU A 20 28.51 -30.08 30.74
N PRO A 21 29.59 -29.45 31.28
CA PRO A 21 30.19 -29.87 32.53
C PRO A 21 29.34 -29.46 33.73
N SER A 22 29.07 -30.44 34.61
CA SER A 22 28.53 -30.19 35.95
C SER A 22 29.61 -29.86 36.98
N LEU A 23 30.90 -30.07 36.67
CA LEU A 23 32.05 -29.63 37.45
C LEU A 23 33.30 -29.56 36.55
N ARG A 24 34.20 -28.60 36.78
CA ARG A 24 35.50 -28.52 36.10
C ARG A 24 36.62 -28.29 37.11
N LYS A 25 37.67 -29.13 37.06
CA LYS A 25 38.82 -29.01 37.98
C LYS A 25 39.51 -27.66 37.77
N GLY A 26 39.62 -26.88 38.85
CA GLY A 26 40.28 -25.57 38.85
C GLY A 26 39.37 -24.38 38.52
N VAL A 27 38.07 -24.62 38.30
CA VAL A 27 37.04 -23.57 38.14
C VAL A 27 36.06 -23.72 39.31
N ASP A 28 35.50 -22.61 39.80
CA ASP A 28 34.50 -22.64 40.86
C ASP A 28 33.27 -23.46 40.43
N GLU A 29 32.72 -24.24 41.38
CA GLU A 29 31.62 -25.18 41.09
C GLU A 29 30.37 -24.44 40.62
N TRP A 30 30.10 -23.28 41.21
CA TRP A 30 28.95 -22.46 40.87
C TRP A 30 29.14 -21.77 39.54
N GLU A 31 30.32 -21.21 39.29
CA GLU A 31 30.68 -20.62 38.00
C GLU A 31 30.52 -21.61 36.85
N SER A 32 31.00 -22.85 37.01
CA SER A 32 30.82 -23.91 36.01
C SER A 32 29.33 -24.20 35.76
N MET A 33 28.46 -24.02 36.75
CA MET A 33 27.01 -24.32 36.67
C MET A 33 26.22 -23.20 36.07
N LEU A 34 26.55 -21.97 36.41
CA LEU A 34 26.05 -20.80 35.72
C LEU A 34 26.40 -20.82 34.24
N CYS A 35 27.65 -21.16 33.88
CA CYS A 35 28.08 -21.27 32.49
C CYS A 35 27.33 -22.39 31.74
N SER A 36 27.13 -23.56 32.35
CA SER A 36 26.36 -24.64 31.73
C SER A 36 24.87 -24.31 31.59
N VAL A 37 24.24 -23.68 32.59
CA VAL A 37 22.84 -23.21 32.50
C VAL A 37 22.70 -22.11 31.45
N GLY A 38 23.63 -21.15 31.41
CA GLY A 38 23.68 -20.11 30.38
C GLY A 38 23.82 -20.70 28.98
N LYS A 39 24.68 -21.72 28.81
CA LYS A 39 24.81 -22.42 27.54
C LYS A 39 23.52 -23.16 27.16
N LEU A 40 22.83 -23.81 28.09
CA LEU A 40 21.52 -24.42 27.81
C LEU A 40 20.47 -23.39 27.39
N TYR A 41 20.43 -22.24 28.06
CA TYR A 41 19.52 -21.14 27.71
C TYR A 41 19.78 -20.62 26.29
N VAL A 42 21.05 -20.43 25.92
CA VAL A 42 21.46 -20.01 24.57
C VAL A 42 21.09 -21.06 23.50
N GLU A 43 21.16 -22.34 23.85
CA GLU A 43 20.72 -23.44 22.97
C GLU A 43 19.18 -23.63 22.95
N GLY A 44 18.42 -22.74 23.60
CA GLY A 44 16.95 -22.69 23.53
C GLY A 44 16.22 -23.44 24.65
N ALA A 45 16.90 -23.92 25.69
CA ALA A 45 16.24 -24.53 26.84
C ALA A 45 15.55 -23.46 27.71
N GLU A 46 14.31 -23.73 28.13
CA GLU A 46 13.62 -22.88 29.12
C GLU A 46 14.32 -23.01 30.48
N VAL A 47 14.68 -21.86 31.07
CA VAL A 47 15.30 -21.76 32.39
C VAL A 47 14.42 -20.89 33.29
N ASP A 48 13.98 -21.45 34.42
CA ASP A 48 13.30 -20.69 35.48
C ASP A 48 14.32 -19.89 36.31
N TRP A 49 14.62 -18.68 35.84
CA TRP A 49 15.53 -17.74 36.51
C TRP A 49 15.03 -17.37 37.91
N SER A 50 13.72 -17.24 38.10
CA SER A 50 13.08 -16.98 39.38
C SER A 50 13.30 -18.11 40.39
N GLY A 51 13.20 -19.36 39.95
CA GLY A 51 13.52 -20.55 40.75
C GLY A 51 15.00 -20.63 41.10
N MET A 52 15.87 -20.29 40.16
CA MET A 52 17.33 -20.24 40.37
C MET A 52 17.74 -19.20 41.42
N GLU A 53 17.01 -18.09 41.54
CA GLU A 53 17.27 -17.02 42.50
C GLU A 53 16.70 -17.26 43.89
N ARG A 54 15.83 -18.27 44.06
CA ARG A 54 15.00 -18.46 45.26
C ARG A 54 15.79 -18.72 46.55
N ASP A 55 16.88 -19.48 46.47
CA ASP A 55 17.62 -19.97 47.63
C ASP A 55 19.05 -19.37 47.77
N GLY A 56 19.44 -18.46 46.86
CA GLY A 56 20.78 -17.87 46.84
C GLY A 56 20.93 -16.66 47.78
N LYS A 57 21.89 -16.70 48.71
CA LYS A 57 22.34 -15.50 49.44
C LYS A 57 23.18 -14.62 48.51
N ARG A 58 22.55 -13.76 47.71
CA ARG A 58 23.26 -12.75 46.90
C ARG A 58 23.49 -11.47 47.70
N GLN A 59 24.64 -10.83 47.46
CA GLN A 59 24.95 -9.53 48.05
C GLN A 59 24.24 -8.46 47.23
N LYS A 60 23.24 -7.79 47.82
CA LYS A 60 22.58 -6.64 47.18
C LYS A 60 23.57 -5.48 47.14
N VAL A 61 24.01 -5.10 45.95
CA VAL A 61 24.81 -3.89 45.74
C VAL A 61 23.85 -2.70 45.68
N VAL A 62 24.05 -1.71 46.53
CA VAL A 62 23.24 -0.49 46.54
C VAL A 62 23.64 0.34 45.32
N LEU A 63 22.71 0.56 44.40
CA LEU A 63 22.88 1.51 43.29
C LEU A 63 23.06 2.92 43.85
N PRO A 64 23.93 3.76 43.25
CA PRO A 64 24.14 5.12 43.74
C PRO A 64 22.82 5.90 43.74
N THR A 65 22.49 6.50 44.88
CA THR A 65 21.28 7.33 45.06
C THR A 65 21.43 8.73 44.45
N TYR A 66 22.57 9.03 43.83
CA TYR A 66 22.91 10.33 43.27
C TYR A 66 23.43 10.19 41.82
N PRO A 67 22.76 10.79 40.82
CA PRO A 67 23.05 10.58 39.38
C PRO A 67 24.47 10.97 38.91
N PHE A 68 25.22 11.75 39.71
CA PHE A 68 26.56 12.24 39.34
C PHE A 68 27.71 11.57 40.11
N GLN A 69 27.43 10.55 40.92
CA GLN A 69 28.46 9.80 41.61
C GLN A 69 29.15 8.83 40.65
N ARG A 70 30.25 9.27 40.04
CA ARG A 70 31.10 8.46 39.13
C ARG A 70 31.90 7.39 39.87
N GLN A 71 31.22 6.47 40.55
CA GLN A 71 31.79 5.23 41.07
C GLN A 71 31.33 4.06 40.20
N ARG A 72 32.28 3.19 39.84
CA ARG A 72 32.03 1.99 39.02
C ARG A 72 31.60 0.86 39.96
N TYR A 73 30.40 0.32 39.76
CA TYR A 73 29.80 -0.72 40.62
C TYR A 73 29.68 -2.10 39.95
N TRP A 74 30.12 -2.22 38.69
CA TRP A 74 30.11 -3.47 37.94
C TRP A 74 31.29 -4.37 38.31
N ILE A 75 31.12 -5.68 38.13
CA ILE A 75 32.22 -6.65 38.13
C ILE A 75 33.14 -6.23 36.98
N ASP A 76 34.38 -5.86 37.27
CA ASP A 76 35.37 -5.63 36.23
C ASP A 76 35.46 -6.92 35.41
N SER A 77 35.10 -6.84 34.12
CA SER A 77 35.39 -7.92 33.20
C SER A 77 36.90 -8.12 33.25
N TYR A 78 37.34 -9.33 33.62
CA TYR A 78 38.71 -9.76 33.44
C TYR A 78 38.96 -9.79 31.92
N GLN A 79 39.16 -8.62 31.31
CA GLN A 79 39.73 -8.49 30.00
C GLN A 79 41.17 -9.02 30.09
N ASN A 80 41.31 -10.29 29.72
CA ASN A 80 42.28 -10.70 28.72
C ASN A 80 43.77 -10.50 29.04
N GLU A 81 44.25 -11.18 30.08
CA GLU A 81 45.64 -11.66 30.03
C GLU A 81 45.80 -12.79 28.99
N ASP A 82 44.74 -13.56 28.70
CA ASP A 82 44.75 -14.62 27.68
C ASP A 82 44.69 -14.08 26.24
N GLU A 83 43.87 -13.07 25.88
CA GLU A 83 43.98 -12.47 24.51
C GLU A 83 45.29 -11.70 24.31
N LYS A 84 45.93 -11.20 25.37
CA LYS A 84 47.24 -10.55 25.25
C LYS A 84 48.34 -11.59 24.95
N MET A 85 48.26 -12.79 25.54
CA MET A 85 49.12 -13.91 25.16
C MET A 85 48.82 -14.46 23.75
N LEU A 86 47.55 -14.51 23.34
CA LEU A 86 47.14 -14.98 21.99
C LEU A 86 47.50 -13.99 20.87
N SER A 87 47.35 -12.68 21.11
CA SER A 87 47.70 -11.64 20.13
C SER A 87 49.21 -11.48 19.93
N GLU A 88 50.03 -11.68 20.97
CA GLU A 88 51.48 -11.76 20.82
C GLU A 88 51.93 -13.04 20.08
N SER A 89 51.17 -14.14 20.18
CA SER A 89 51.47 -15.39 19.45
C SER A 89 51.09 -15.33 17.96
N LEU A 90 50.08 -14.52 17.59
CA LEU A 90 49.62 -14.32 16.22
C LEU A 90 50.55 -13.42 15.37
N LEU A 91 51.51 -12.74 16.00
CA LEU A 91 52.49 -11.88 15.33
C LEU A 91 53.76 -12.61 14.88
N SER A 92 53.82 -13.94 15.03
CA SER A 92 54.95 -14.73 14.54
C SER A 92 55.00 -14.72 13.00
N PRO A 93 56.14 -14.37 12.35
CA PRO A 93 56.30 -14.43 10.89
C PRO A 93 55.91 -15.79 10.30
N ILE A 94 56.17 -16.86 11.05
CA ILE A 94 55.85 -18.26 10.69
C ILE A 94 54.33 -18.45 10.55
N PHE A 95 53.53 -17.87 11.45
CA PHE A 95 52.07 -18.02 11.44
C PHE A 95 51.43 -17.26 10.26
N ASN A 96 51.95 -16.07 9.95
CA ASN A 96 51.53 -15.30 8.76
C ASN A 96 51.85 -16.03 7.46
N LEU A 97 53.02 -16.66 7.35
CA LEU A 97 53.43 -17.43 6.18
C LEU A 97 52.60 -18.71 5.99
N ILE A 98 52.20 -19.36 7.08
CA ILE A 98 51.26 -20.50 7.07
C ILE A 98 49.88 -20.05 6.56
N ASN A 99 49.34 -18.94 7.07
CA ASN A 99 48.05 -18.40 6.61
C ASN A 99 48.06 -18.01 5.13
N GLN A 100 49.14 -17.41 4.66
CA GLN A 100 49.32 -16.99 3.26
C GLN A 100 49.60 -18.16 2.30
N GLY A 101 49.77 -19.38 2.79
CA GLY A 101 50.07 -20.54 1.96
C GLY A 101 51.50 -20.55 1.37
N ASN A 102 52.40 -19.70 1.84
CA ASN A 102 53.72 -19.49 1.24
C ASN A 102 54.76 -20.47 1.83
N THR A 103 54.74 -21.70 1.31
CA THR A 103 55.58 -22.82 1.77
C THR A 103 57.09 -22.61 1.55
N GLU A 104 57.48 -21.90 0.49
CA GLU A 104 58.89 -21.57 0.20
C GLU A 104 59.47 -20.58 1.22
N ALA A 105 58.74 -19.50 1.50
CA ALA A 105 59.17 -18.52 2.49
C ALA A 105 59.16 -19.09 3.93
N LEU A 106 58.16 -19.93 4.26
CA LEU A 106 58.07 -20.63 5.54
C LEU A 106 59.28 -21.54 5.79
N THR A 107 59.73 -22.25 4.76
CA THR A 107 60.92 -23.12 4.81
C THR A 107 62.18 -22.32 5.12
N LYS A 108 62.29 -21.13 4.53
CA LYS A 108 63.45 -20.23 4.72
C LYS A 108 63.45 -19.61 6.12
N GLU A 109 62.29 -19.23 6.63
CA GLU A 109 62.15 -18.58 7.94
C GLU A 109 62.39 -19.54 9.12
N LEU A 110 62.00 -20.80 8.97
CA LEU A 110 62.29 -21.84 9.96
C LEU A 110 63.78 -22.23 10.01
N SER A 111 64.62 -21.68 9.13
CA SER A 111 66.08 -21.94 9.08
C SER A 111 66.46 -23.43 8.97
N LEU A 112 65.57 -24.26 8.43
CA LEU A 112 65.69 -25.73 8.43
C LEU A 112 66.67 -26.28 7.37
N ALA A 113 67.10 -25.44 6.43
CA ALA A 113 67.92 -25.86 5.29
C ALA A 113 69.28 -26.44 5.72
N GLU A 114 69.95 -25.88 6.72
CA GLU A 114 71.27 -26.36 7.16
C GLU A 114 71.22 -27.63 8.03
N THR A 115 70.03 -27.99 8.53
CA THR A 115 69.83 -29.12 9.47
C THR A 115 69.37 -30.41 8.81
N LEU A 116 69.01 -30.38 7.53
CA LEU A 116 68.39 -31.50 6.83
C LEU A 116 69.29 -32.04 5.71
N THR A 117 69.23 -33.34 5.46
CA THR A 117 69.96 -33.97 4.35
C THR A 117 69.33 -33.61 2.99
N GLU A 118 70.07 -33.76 1.88
CA GLU A 118 69.57 -33.40 0.53
C GLU A 118 68.25 -34.09 0.14
N ASP A 119 68.02 -35.33 0.59
CA ASP A 119 66.79 -36.06 0.31
C ASP A 119 65.62 -35.59 1.20
N GLU A 120 65.88 -35.20 2.44
CA GLU A 120 64.88 -34.61 3.34
C GLU A 120 64.48 -33.20 2.88
N GLN A 121 65.43 -32.41 2.37
CA GLN A 121 65.16 -31.09 1.78
C GLN A 121 64.23 -31.17 0.56
N LYS A 122 64.31 -32.23 -0.25
CA LYS A 122 63.39 -32.44 -1.39
C LYS A 122 61.97 -32.81 -0.97
N LEU A 123 61.81 -33.42 0.21
CA LEU A 123 60.51 -33.82 0.77
C LEU A 123 59.83 -32.69 1.54
N LEU A 124 60.61 -31.77 2.12
CA LEU A 124 60.11 -30.73 3.01
C LEU A 124 59.04 -29.82 2.40
N PRO A 125 59.15 -29.32 1.14
CA PRO A 125 58.09 -28.51 0.53
C PRO A 125 56.78 -29.29 0.34
N LYS A 126 56.84 -30.59 0.08
CA LYS A 126 55.64 -31.44 -0.05
C LYS A 126 54.97 -31.69 1.29
N VAL A 127 55.75 -31.90 2.35
CA VAL A 127 55.22 -32.11 3.71
C VAL A 127 54.66 -30.82 4.28
N LEU A 128 55.37 -29.70 4.14
CA LEU A 128 54.88 -28.39 4.54
C LEU A 128 53.67 -27.98 3.70
N GLY A 129 53.67 -28.25 2.39
CA GLY A 129 52.50 -28.08 1.53
C GLY A 129 51.31 -28.88 2.03
N PHE A 130 51.48 -30.15 2.38
CA PHE A 130 50.41 -30.97 2.94
C PHE A 130 49.91 -30.47 4.30
N LEU A 131 50.80 -29.99 5.17
CA LEU A 131 50.43 -29.45 6.49
C LEU A 131 49.75 -28.09 6.39
N VAL A 132 50.22 -27.23 5.49
CA VAL A 132 49.60 -25.94 5.15
C VAL A 132 48.25 -26.17 4.49
N ASP A 133 48.14 -27.08 3.51
CA ASP A 133 46.86 -27.46 2.89
C ASP A 133 45.92 -28.06 3.93
N ARG A 134 46.39 -28.90 4.85
CA ARG A 134 45.56 -29.47 5.92
C ARG A 134 45.13 -28.40 6.94
N HIS A 135 45.99 -27.43 7.24
CA HIS A 135 45.69 -26.31 8.11
C HIS A 135 44.72 -25.33 7.43
N GLN A 136 44.91 -25.03 6.14
CA GLN A 136 44.00 -24.25 5.32
C GLN A 136 42.67 -24.96 5.09
N ASN A 137 42.64 -26.29 4.95
CA ASN A 137 41.40 -27.06 4.89
C ASN A 137 40.69 -27.13 6.26
N TYR A 138 41.44 -27.18 7.36
CA TYR A 138 40.89 -27.04 8.72
C TYR A 138 40.35 -25.62 8.96
N LEU A 139 40.97 -24.61 8.34
CA LEU A 139 40.48 -23.23 8.29
C LEU A 139 39.35 -23.04 7.26
N HIS A 140 39.21 -23.84 6.19
CA HIS A 140 38.05 -23.82 5.30
C HIS A 140 36.79 -24.31 6.00
N PHE A 141 36.93 -25.26 6.95
CA PHE A 141 35.86 -25.60 7.88
C PHE A 141 35.55 -24.47 8.89
N LYS A 142 36.39 -23.44 8.93
CA LYS A 142 36.21 -22.15 9.65
C LYS A 142 36.27 -20.96 8.68
N GLY A 143 35.88 -21.16 7.42
CA GLY A 143 35.98 -20.15 6.36
C GLY A 143 35.04 -18.97 6.60
N ASN A 144 35.18 -17.91 5.81
CA ASN A 144 34.28 -16.77 5.83
C ASN A 144 32.89 -17.22 5.34
N ILE A 145 32.07 -17.75 6.25
CA ILE A 145 30.75 -18.37 5.99
C ILE A 145 29.91 -17.47 5.09
N VAL A 146 30.04 -16.16 5.26
CA VAL A 146 29.34 -15.14 4.47
C VAL A 146 29.77 -15.14 3.00
N HIS A 147 31.07 -15.21 2.73
CA HIS A 147 31.60 -15.29 1.36
C HIS A 147 31.16 -16.57 0.65
N ASP A 148 31.31 -17.72 1.34
CA ASP A 148 30.98 -19.04 0.79
C ASP A 148 29.47 -19.20 0.60
N TYR A 149 28.66 -18.70 1.54
CA TYR A 149 27.20 -18.61 1.40
C TYR A 149 26.80 -17.81 0.17
N TYR A 150 27.34 -16.61 -0.03
CA TYR A 150 26.96 -15.77 -1.16
C TYR A 150 27.38 -16.33 -2.51
N ASN A 151 28.55 -16.94 -2.62
CA ASN A 151 28.98 -17.58 -3.87
C ASN A 151 28.12 -18.82 -4.16
N ALA A 152 27.81 -19.64 -3.14
CA ALA A 152 26.98 -20.83 -3.31
C ALA A 152 25.52 -20.49 -3.66
N VAL A 153 24.91 -19.48 -3.03
CA VAL A 153 23.58 -18.97 -3.38
C VAL A 153 23.57 -18.40 -4.81
N THR A 154 24.63 -17.70 -5.21
CA THR A 154 24.77 -17.19 -6.59
C THR A 154 24.84 -18.34 -7.59
N SER A 155 25.63 -19.38 -7.31
CA SER A 155 25.73 -20.57 -8.16
C SER A 155 24.40 -21.31 -8.30
N ILE A 156 23.62 -21.44 -7.22
CA ILE A 156 22.27 -22.03 -7.25
C ILE A 156 21.34 -21.16 -8.11
N THR A 157 21.39 -19.85 -7.92
CA THR A 157 20.58 -18.87 -8.67
C THR A 157 20.90 -18.91 -10.16
N GLU A 158 22.17 -18.94 -10.55
CA GLU A 158 22.62 -19.05 -11.94
C GLU A 158 22.16 -20.36 -12.60
N LYS A 159 22.25 -21.49 -11.87
CA LYS A 159 21.79 -22.81 -12.37
C LYS A 159 20.28 -22.86 -12.59
N LEU A 160 19.50 -22.21 -11.73
CA LEU A 160 18.04 -22.11 -11.85
C LEU A 160 17.63 -21.24 -13.04
N VAL A 161 18.36 -20.15 -13.31
CA VAL A 161 18.13 -19.27 -14.46
C VAL A 161 18.53 -19.94 -15.78
N SER A 162 19.50 -20.86 -15.78
CA SER A 162 20.00 -21.51 -17.01
C SER A 162 19.16 -22.70 -17.50
N ASN A 163 18.31 -23.32 -16.66
CA ASN A 163 17.73 -24.63 -16.95
C ASN A 163 16.24 -24.67 -17.34
N GLU A 164 15.45 -23.60 -17.24
CA GLU A 164 14.05 -23.60 -17.71
C GLU A 164 13.60 -22.24 -18.29
N ASN A 165 12.74 -22.28 -19.31
CA ASN A 165 11.97 -21.14 -19.85
C ASN A 165 10.95 -20.54 -18.85
N LYS A 166 11.08 -20.83 -17.54
CA LYS A 166 10.24 -20.28 -16.48
C LYS A 166 11.01 -19.17 -15.76
N LYS A 167 10.44 -17.96 -15.77
CA LYS A 167 10.90 -16.80 -14.98
C LYS A 167 10.73 -17.06 -13.48
N ILE A 168 11.56 -17.92 -12.90
CA ILE A 168 11.78 -17.86 -11.45
C ILE A 168 12.63 -16.61 -11.23
N SER A 169 12.01 -15.51 -10.82
CA SER A 169 12.71 -14.30 -10.42
C SER A 169 13.32 -14.55 -9.04
N PRO A 170 14.63 -14.82 -8.90
CA PRO A 170 15.22 -14.84 -7.57
C PRO A 170 14.96 -13.48 -6.91
N LEU A 171 14.58 -13.47 -5.63
CA LEU A 171 14.34 -12.29 -4.79
C LEU A 171 15.19 -11.09 -5.24
N ASN A 172 14.61 -10.19 -6.06
CA ASN A 172 15.38 -9.26 -6.88
C ASN A 172 15.98 -8.09 -6.09
N PHE A 173 15.75 -8.01 -4.78
CA PHE A 173 15.89 -6.77 -4.00
C PHE A 173 16.71 -6.98 -2.72
N LEU A 174 16.12 -6.72 -1.54
CA LEU A 174 16.74 -6.81 -0.21
C LEU A 174 16.59 -8.23 0.38
N LYS A 175 17.40 -8.61 1.38
CA LYS A 175 17.26 -9.94 2.02
C LYS A 175 15.96 -10.05 2.81
N PHE A 176 15.50 -8.95 3.40
CA PHE A 176 14.27 -8.92 4.21
C PHE A 176 13.18 -8.03 3.57
N GLY A 177 11.94 -8.21 4.03
CA GLY A 177 10.80 -7.39 3.64
C GLY A 177 9.98 -6.96 4.85
N ILE A 178 9.19 -5.90 4.70
CA ILE A 178 8.30 -5.40 5.75
C ILE A 178 7.04 -6.27 5.84
N PHE A 179 6.94 -7.09 6.88
CA PHE A 179 5.72 -7.82 7.23
C PHE A 179 5.13 -7.24 8.53
N PRO A 180 4.06 -6.42 8.47
CA PRO A 180 3.44 -5.84 9.68
C PRO A 180 2.95 -6.90 10.67
N GLU A 181 2.54 -8.06 10.16
CA GLU A 181 2.10 -9.23 10.93
C GLU A 181 2.72 -10.50 10.35
N THR A 182 2.74 -11.58 11.12
CA THR A 182 3.13 -12.90 10.60
C THR A 182 2.08 -13.41 9.62
N ILE A 183 2.51 -13.98 8.50
CA ILE A 183 1.62 -14.52 7.47
C ILE A 183 1.41 -16.02 7.72
N PRO A 184 0.17 -16.50 7.96
CA PRO A 184 -0.07 -17.92 8.18
C PRO A 184 0.38 -18.79 6.99
N GLY A 185 1.17 -19.83 7.28
CA GLY A 185 1.68 -20.77 6.28
C GLY A 185 2.87 -20.24 5.45
N PHE A 186 3.33 -19.02 5.72
CA PHE A 186 4.53 -18.48 5.10
C PHE A 186 5.80 -19.05 5.76
N SER A 187 6.81 -19.37 4.95
CA SER A 187 8.18 -19.68 5.39
C SER A 187 9.15 -19.07 4.40
N TRP A 188 10.03 -18.19 4.90
CA TRP A 188 11.08 -17.57 4.08
C TRP A 188 12.08 -18.60 3.55
N LEU A 189 12.25 -19.73 4.26
CA LEU A 189 13.16 -20.80 3.87
C LEU A 189 12.61 -21.62 2.68
N LYS A 190 11.29 -21.82 2.62
CA LYS A 190 10.62 -22.50 1.49
C LYS A 190 10.71 -21.71 0.19
N LEU A 191 10.69 -20.37 0.23
CA LEU A 191 10.85 -19.52 -0.95
C LEU A 191 12.14 -19.79 -1.74
N VAL A 192 13.21 -20.16 -1.04
CA VAL A 192 14.53 -20.38 -1.65
C VAL A 192 14.60 -21.73 -2.38
N THR A 193 13.62 -22.62 -2.16
CA THR A 193 13.79 -24.06 -2.43
C THR A 193 12.60 -24.75 -3.08
N GLU A 194 11.41 -24.16 -3.02
CA GLU A 194 10.18 -24.67 -3.64
C GLU A 194 9.75 -23.76 -4.79
N THR A 195 9.56 -24.34 -5.98
CA THR A 195 9.20 -23.62 -7.21
C THR A 195 7.71 -23.28 -7.32
N ASP A 196 6.85 -23.88 -6.48
CA ASP A 196 5.38 -23.79 -6.57
C ASP A 196 4.75 -22.69 -5.68
N GLN A 197 5.56 -21.73 -5.20
CA GLN A 197 5.12 -20.66 -4.29
C GLN A 197 4.99 -19.28 -4.95
N GLU A 198 4.48 -19.20 -6.19
CA GLU A 198 4.28 -17.92 -6.91
C GLU A 198 3.52 -16.88 -6.08
N LYS A 199 2.50 -17.31 -5.31
CA LYS A 199 1.71 -16.44 -4.45
C LYS A 199 2.56 -15.72 -3.38
N PHE A 200 3.50 -16.41 -2.73
CA PHE A 200 4.33 -15.82 -1.68
C PHE A 200 5.51 -15.03 -2.25
N ASN A 201 5.99 -15.39 -3.45
CA ASN A 201 7.01 -14.62 -4.16
C ASN A 201 6.56 -13.18 -4.43
N LEU A 202 5.32 -12.97 -4.89
CA LEU A 202 4.80 -11.63 -5.15
C LEU A 202 4.72 -10.79 -3.87
N VAL A 203 4.21 -11.38 -2.79
CA VAL A 203 4.09 -10.71 -1.47
C VAL A 203 5.47 -10.32 -0.93
N CYS A 204 6.47 -11.20 -1.05
CA CYS A 204 7.84 -10.88 -0.61
C CYS A 204 8.47 -9.76 -1.43
N GLN A 205 8.27 -9.78 -2.76
CA GLN A 205 8.76 -8.71 -3.63
C GLN A 205 8.10 -7.37 -3.30
N GLN A 206 6.81 -7.35 -2.98
CA GLN A 206 6.12 -6.14 -2.53
C GLN A 206 6.69 -5.64 -1.20
N ALA A 207 6.86 -6.52 -0.21
CA ALA A 207 7.41 -6.18 1.10
C ALA A 207 8.86 -5.66 1.02
N GLN A 208 9.69 -6.21 0.12
CA GLN A 208 11.04 -5.73 -0.14
C GLN A 208 11.05 -4.35 -0.84
N ARG A 209 10.13 -4.13 -1.78
CA ARG A 209 9.96 -2.81 -2.44
C ARG A 209 9.51 -1.75 -1.45
N GLU A 210 8.62 -2.10 -0.53
CA GLU A 210 8.17 -1.23 0.55
C GLU A 210 9.33 -0.84 1.46
N LEU A 211 10.13 -1.81 1.90
CA LEU A 211 11.36 -1.57 2.66
C LEU A 211 12.30 -0.60 1.93
N ARG A 212 12.57 -0.84 0.63
CA ARG A 212 13.39 0.05 -0.19
C ARG A 212 12.83 1.46 -0.29
N LYS A 213 11.53 1.60 -0.57
CA LYS A 213 10.87 2.92 -0.65
C LYS A 213 11.02 3.67 0.67
N LEU A 214 10.95 2.97 1.79
CA LEU A 214 11.13 3.56 3.09
C LEU A 214 12.59 4.02 3.30
N CYS A 215 13.59 3.22 2.92
CA CYS A 215 15.00 3.61 2.96
C CYS A 215 15.25 4.94 2.23
N PHE A 216 14.68 5.11 1.03
CA PHE A 216 14.88 6.31 0.21
C PHE A 216 13.83 7.41 0.43
N SER A 217 12.99 7.31 1.46
CA SER A 217 11.88 8.25 1.68
C SER A 217 12.31 9.70 1.87
N GLN A 218 13.55 9.93 2.30
CA GLN A 218 14.14 11.26 2.53
C GLN A 218 15.06 11.73 1.39
N VAL A 219 15.11 11.01 0.26
CA VAL A 219 16.01 11.29 -0.86
C VAL A 219 15.25 11.91 -2.02
N ASP A 220 15.67 13.11 -2.43
CA ASP A 220 15.25 13.71 -3.69
C ASP A 220 16.26 13.38 -4.80
N PHE A 221 15.98 12.32 -5.56
CA PHE A 221 16.83 11.89 -6.68
C PHE A 221 16.93 12.92 -7.82
N SER A 222 16.00 13.88 -7.93
CA SER A 222 16.09 14.93 -8.94
C SER A 222 17.23 15.92 -8.67
N SER A 223 17.63 16.02 -7.40
CA SER A 223 18.73 16.87 -6.93
C SER A 223 20.10 16.17 -6.93
N CYS A 224 20.14 14.85 -7.16
CA CYS A 224 21.38 14.07 -7.16
C CYS A 224 21.97 13.95 -8.57
N GLU A 225 23.30 13.91 -8.66
CA GLU A 225 24.03 13.61 -9.90
C GLU A 225 24.80 12.30 -9.78
N LYS A 226 25.51 12.11 -8.66
CA LYS A 226 26.36 10.94 -8.40
C LYS A 226 25.91 10.18 -7.16
N VAL A 227 25.74 8.87 -7.33
CA VAL A 227 25.26 7.96 -6.29
C VAL A 227 26.17 6.74 -6.16
N LEU A 228 26.51 6.36 -4.93
CA LEU A 228 27.32 5.18 -4.61
C LEU A 228 26.53 4.18 -3.76
N ASP A 229 26.51 2.92 -4.19
CA ASP A 229 26.16 1.77 -3.37
C ASP A 229 27.45 1.09 -2.87
N PHE A 230 27.78 1.25 -1.59
CA PHE A 230 29.01 0.67 -1.03
C PHE A 230 28.87 -0.83 -0.68
N GLY A 231 27.74 -1.44 -1.01
CA GLY A 231 27.41 -2.83 -0.72
C GLY A 231 26.62 -3.50 -1.83
N CYS A 232 26.91 -3.14 -3.08
CA CYS A 232 26.21 -3.56 -4.28
C CYS A 232 26.19 -5.09 -4.41
N GLY A 233 25.07 -5.71 -4.02
CA GLY A 233 24.86 -7.14 -4.11
C GLY A 233 24.88 -7.65 -5.55
N TYR A 234 23.71 -7.77 -6.17
CA TYR A 234 23.57 -8.19 -7.58
C TYR A 234 23.39 -7.02 -8.56
N GLY A 235 23.54 -5.78 -8.09
CA GLY A 235 23.37 -4.55 -8.88
C GLY A 235 21.91 -4.13 -9.12
N SER A 236 20.95 -4.81 -8.50
CA SER A 236 19.51 -4.55 -8.71
C SER A 236 19.10 -3.12 -8.37
N ASP A 237 19.54 -2.59 -7.22
CA ASP A 237 19.20 -1.23 -6.78
C ASP A 237 19.73 -0.18 -7.77
N LEU A 238 20.96 -0.34 -8.24
CA LEU A 238 21.56 0.58 -9.21
C LEU A 238 20.86 0.54 -10.57
N ILE A 239 20.46 -0.65 -11.04
CA ILE A 239 19.72 -0.78 -12.31
C ILE A 239 18.35 -0.08 -12.19
N GLU A 240 17.62 -0.31 -11.11
CA GLU A 240 16.31 0.32 -10.89
C GLU A 240 16.42 1.85 -10.81
N LEU A 241 17.42 2.37 -10.06
CA LEU A 241 17.67 3.81 -9.98
C LEU A 241 18.02 4.40 -11.35
N ALA A 242 18.83 3.72 -12.16
CA ALA A 242 19.23 4.18 -13.48
C ALA A 242 18.07 4.22 -14.49
N GLN A 243 17.13 3.28 -14.38
CA GLN A 243 15.93 3.20 -15.22
C GLN A 243 14.92 4.30 -14.87
N ASN A 244 14.78 4.62 -13.58
CA ASN A 244 13.80 5.59 -13.09
C ASN A 244 14.30 7.04 -13.16
N ASN A 245 15.62 7.26 -13.15
CA ASN A 245 16.21 8.61 -13.13
C ASN A 245 17.27 8.71 -14.21
N GLN A 246 17.07 9.53 -15.25
CA GLN A 246 17.99 9.61 -16.39
C GLN A 246 19.27 10.41 -16.11
N ASN A 247 19.26 11.27 -15.09
CA ASN A 247 20.36 12.16 -14.70
C ASN A 247 21.48 11.48 -13.90
N LEU A 248 21.24 10.30 -13.30
CA LEU A 248 22.16 9.72 -12.32
C LEU A 248 23.36 9.00 -12.95
N GLN A 249 24.52 9.21 -12.35
CA GLN A 249 25.76 8.42 -12.46
C GLN A 249 25.91 7.54 -11.21
N LEU A 250 26.05 6.24 -11.42
CA LEU A 250 25.87 5.23 -10.39
C LEU A 250 27.13 4.37 -10.25
N THR A 251 27.61 4.20 -9.02
CA THR A 251 28.76 3.35 -8.70
C THR A 251 28.35 2.28 -7.70
N GLY A 252 28.82 1.04 -7.88
CA GLY A 252 28.58 -0.07 -6.95
C GLY A 252 29.87 -0.75 -6.52
N TYR A 253 30.00 -1.05 -5.23
CA TYR A 253 31.14 -1.79 -4.66
C TYR A 253 30.69 -3.16 -4.16
N THR A 254 31.47 -4.20 -4.46
CA THR A 254 31.19 -5.55 -3.96
C THR A 254 32.47 -6.35 -3.76
N ILE A 255 32.57 -7.10 -2.66
CA ILE A 255 33.77 -7.91 -2.37
C ILE A 255 33.82 -9.22 -3.17
N SER A 256 32.69 -9.69 -3.72
CA SER A 256 32.64 -10.92 -4.52
C SER A 256 32.89 -10.63 -6.00
N ALA A 257 33.94 -11.22 -6.56
CA ALA A 257 34.27 -11.09 -7.97
C ALA A 257 33.18 -11.68 -8.88
N GLU A 258 32.51 -12.75 -8.44
CA GLU A 258 31.39 -13.38 -9.15
C GLU A 258 30.18 -12.44 -9.21
N LYS A 259 29.79 -11.85 -8.06
CA LYS A 259 28.71 -10.85 -8.01
C LYS A 259 29.01 -9.62 -8.86
N ALA A 260 30.25 -9.11 -8.82
CA ALA A 260 30.66 -7.98 -9.66
C ALA A 260 30.48 -8.29 -11.15
N LYS A 261 30.93 -9.48 -11.59
CA LYS A 261 30.80 -9.93 -12.98
C LYS A 261 29.33 -10.10 -13.37
N PHE A 262 28.52 -10.72 -12.52
CA PHE A 262 27.10 -10.92 -12.76
C PHE A 262 26.34 -9.59 -12.86
N ALA A 263 26.56 -8.67 -11.93
CA ALA A 263 25.95 -7.33 -11.94
C ALA A 263 26.35 -6.53 -13.19
N THR A 264 27.63 -6.58 -13.56
CA THR A 264 28.14 -5.92 -14.79
C THR A 264 27.46 -6.48 -16.04
N ASN A 265 27.27 -7.79 -16.13
CA ASN A 265 26.57 -8.41 -17.25
C ASN A 265 25.09 -7.97 -17.32
N LYS A 266 24.40 -7.88 -16.17
CA LYS A 266 23.02 -7.34 -16.12
C LYS A 266 22.96 -5.89 -16.58
N VAL A 267 23.85 -5.03 -16.07
CA VAL A 267 23.96 -3.61 -16.46
C VAL A 267 24.15 -3.48 -17.98
N ASN A 268 25.02 -4.32 -18.57
CA ASN A 268 25.25 -4.35 -20.01
C ASN A 268 23.99 -4.80 -20.78
N GLY A 269 23.28 -5.81 -20.27
CA GLY A 269 22.02 -6.30 -20.86
C GLY A 269 20.92 -5.24 -20.92
N TYR A 270 20.88 -4.32 -19.96
CA TYR A 270 19.98 -3.16 -19.95
C TYR A 270 20.53 -1.93 -20.67
N GLN A 271 21.71 -2.01 -21.30
CA GLN A 271 22.38 -0.89 -21.98
C GLN A 271 22.71 0.30 -21.05
N LEU A 272 22.99 0.04 -19.77
CA LEU A 272 23.26 1.07 -18.75
C LEU A 272 24.75 1.29 -18.43
N HIS A 273 25.65 0.67 -19.18
CA HIS A 273 27.10 0.63 -18.92
C HIS A 273 27.80 1.99 -18.88
N ASP A 274 27.29 2.99 -19.59
CA ASP A 274 27.84 4.36 -19.57
C ASP A 274 27.53 5.11 -18.26
N ARG A 275 26.52 4.64 -17.52
CA ARG A 275 25.98 5.32 -16.34
C ARG A 275 26.13 4.53 -15.05
N VAL A 276 26.29 3.21 -15.12
CA VAL A 276 26.43 2.32 -13.96
C VAL A 276 27.77 1.59 -14.01
N LYS A 277 28.62 1.78 -12.99
CA LYS A 277 29.92 1.12 -12.88
C LYS A 277 29.99 0.27 -11.61
N ILE A 278 30.32 -1.01 -11.77
CA ILE A 278 30.46 -1.95 -10.65
C ILE A 278 31.94 -2.30 -10.45
N PHE A 279 32.42 -2.22 -9.22
CA PHE A 279 33.79 -2.52 -8.82
C PHE A 279 33.84 -3.71 -7.86
N ASN A 280 34.80 -4.61 -8.09
CA ASN A 280 35.17 -5.62 -7.10
C ASN A 280 36.16 -5.01 -6.10
N ARG A 281 35.66 -4.44 -5.00
CA ARG A 281 36.40 -3.66 -4.00
C ARG A 281 35.77 -3.80 -2.60
N ASP A 282 36.58 -3.60 -1.57
CA ASP A 282 36.19 -3.58 -0.17
C ASP A 282 35.98 -2.13 0.29
N SER A 283 34.74 -1.74 0.58
CA SER A 283 34.36 -0.37 0.93
C SER A 283 35.01 0.17 2.22
N SER A 284 35.54 -0.72 3.06
CA SER A 284 36.29 -0.35 4.26
C SER A 284 37.80 -0.21 4.04
N LYS A 285 38.34 -0.67 2.90
CA LYS A 285 39.79 -0.67 2.61
C LYS A 285 40.16 0.09 1.36
N ASP A 286 39.33 0.01 0.34
CA ASP A 286 39.54 0.61 -0.96
C ASP A 286 38.87 1.98 -1.04
N GLU A 287 39.63 2.95 -1.57
CA GLU A 287 39.19 4.33 -1.72
C GLU A 287 38.04 4.43 -2.74
N PHE A 288 37.00 5.21 -2.41
CA PHE A 288 35.93 5.53 -3.36
C PHE A 288 36.46 6.36 -4.52
N PRO A 289 35.94 6.16 -5.76
CA PRO A 289 36.60 6.67 -6.96
C PRO A 289 36.28 8.14 -7.26
N ASP A 290 35.31 8.74 -6.56
CA ASP A 290 34.79 10.09 -6.82
C ASP A 290 34.03 10.61 -5.58
N ASN A 291 33.58 11.86 -5.63
CA ASN A 291 32.63 12.40 -4.65
C ASN A 291 31.17 12.14 -5.06
N TYR A 292 30.29 12.04 -4.08
CA TYR A 292 28.90 11.63 -4.25
C TYR A 292 27.92 12.55 -3.50
N ASN A 293 26.75 12.77 -4.09
CA ASN A 293 25.62 13.44 -3.41
C ASN A 293 24.88 12.48 -2.47
N LEU A 294 24.90 11.18 -2.81
CA LEU A 294 24.27 10.12 -2.04
C LEU A 294 25.19 8.90 -1.97
N VAL A 295 25.44 8.44 -0.75
CA VAL A 295 26.07 7.14 -0.48
C VAL A 295 25.06 6.28 0.27
N PHE A 296 24.82 5.06 -0.18
CA PHE A 296 23.92 4.14 0.50
C PHE A 296 24.49 2.73 0.60
N GLY A 297 23.95 1.96 1.54
CA GLY A 297 24.27 0.55 1.68
C GLY A 297 23.26 -0.14 2.58
N PHE A 298 22.74 -1.27 2.10
CA PHE A 298 21.71 -2.04 2.79
C PHE A 298 22.31 -3.38 3.23
N GLU A 299 22.21 -3.68 4.52
CA GLU A 299 22.60 -4.97 5.10
C GLU A 299 24.09 -5.31 4.85
N VAL A 300 24.96 -4.30 4.88
CA VAL A 300 26.38 -4.42 4.55
C VAL A 300 27.30 -3.91 5.66
N ALA A 301 26.95 -2.83 6.36
CA ALA A 301 27.85 -2.27 7.36
C ALA A 301 28.02 -3.22 8.56
N HIS A 302 27.02 -4.00 8.97
CA HIS A 302 27.21 -5.05 10.00
C HIS A 302 28.25 -6.11 9.63
N HIS A 303 28.53 -6.33 8.34
CA HIS A 303 29.58 -7.26 7.90
C HIS A 303 31.00 -6.66 7.98
N ILE A 304 31.12 -5.35 8.25
CA ILE A 304 32.40 -4.64 8.32
C ILE A 304 32.82 -4.49 9.78
N LYS A 305 33.86 -5.22 10.21
CA LYS A 305 34.36 -5.16 11.60
C LYS A 305 34.91 -3.77 11.95
N ASN A 306 35.73 -3.19 11.08
CA ASN A 306 36.27 -1.84 11.31
C ASN A 306 35.33 -0.76 10.76
N LYS A 307 34.44 -0.28 11.63
CA LYS A 307 33.48 0.78 11.28
C LYS A 307 34.15 2.14 11.06
N ASP A 308 35.32 2.39 11.66
CA ASP A 308 36.03 3.67 11.53
C ASP A 308 36.49 3.91 10.10
N ASP A 309 37.10 2.90 9.47
CA ASP A 309 37.59 3.01 8.10
C ASP A 309 36.44 3.25 7.12
N LEU A 310 35.30 2.57 7.31
CA LEU A 310 34.10 2.75 6.50
C LEU A 310 33.55 4.17 6.59
N PHE A 311 33.24 4.67 7.79
CA PHE A 311 32.63 6.00 7.92
C PHE A 311 33.59 7.12 7.55
N SER A 312 34.89 6.93 7.77
CA SER A 312 35.92 7.84 7.29
C SER A 312 35.98 7.89 5.76
N ASN A 313 35.87 6.74 5.08
CA ASN A 313 35.81 6.69 3.62
C ASN A 313 34.54 7.39 3.09
N ILE A 314 33.38 7.07 3.67
CA ILE A 314 32.10 7.73 3.32
C ILE A 314 32.20 9.23 3.52
N SER A 315 32.66 9.71 4.68
CA SER A 315 32.73 11.13 4.98
C SER A 315 33.66 11.91 4.06
N ARG A 316 34.77 11.30 3.62
CA ARG A 316 35.73 11.96 2.72
C ARG A 316 35.17 12.18 1.32
N HIS A 317 34.28 11.29 0.87
CA HIS A 317 33.74 11.28 -0.50
C HIS A 317 32.26 11.67 -0.58
N LEU A 318 31.60 11.92 0.54
CA LEU A 318 30.27 12.51 0.56
C LEU A 318 30.40 14.04 0.49
N GLU A 319 29.67 14.67 -0.43
CA GLU A 319 29.65 16.12 -0.56
C GLU A 319 28.97 16.79 0.65
N GLU A 320 29.24 18.08 0.88
CA GLU A 320 28.52 18.85 1.91
C GLU A 320 27.02 18.87 1.59
N GLU A 321 26.17 18.73 2.61
CA GLU A 321 24.72 18.46 2.47
C GLU A 321 24.37 17.12 1.79
N GLY A 322 25.35 16.31 1.39
CA GLY A 322 25.15 14.98 0.84
C GLY A 322 24.53 14.02 1.87
N LEU A 323 23.83 13.00 1.36
CA LEU A 323 23.08 12.05 2.18
C LEU A 323 23.80 10.70 2.29
N LEU A 324 23.76 10.13 3.50
CA LEU A 324 24.07 8.74 3.80
C LEU A 324 22.76 8.01 4.14
N VAL A 325 22.43 6.96 3.40
CA VAL A 325 21.25 6.12 3.68
C VAL A 325 21.67 4.69 4.00
N LEU A 326 21.24 4.17 5.14
CA LEU A 326 21.57 2.82 5.60
C LEU A 326 20.33 2.03 6.01
N ALA A 327 20.39 0.73 5.81
CA ALA A 327 19.53 -0.25 6.48
C ALA A 327 20.44 -1.26 7.16
N ASP A 328 20.48 -1.30 8.49
CA ASP A 328 21.45 -2.14 9.20
C ASP A 328 21.03 -2.50 10.64
N PHE A 329 21.89 -3.26 11.33
CA PHE A 329 21.66 -3.76 12.68
C PHE A 329 22.40 -2.94 13.75
N ILE A 330 21.72 -2.69 14.87
CA ILE A 330 22.28 -2.01 16.04
C ILE A 330 22.03 -2.86 17.29
N ALA A 331 23.04 -3.02 18.14
CA ALA A 331 22.86 -3.65 19.45
C ALA A 331 22.15 -2.67 20.40
N ASN A 332 21.09 -3.13 21.08
CA ASN A 332 20.27 -2.26 21.95
C ASN A 332 20.85 -2.11 23.36
N ASP A 333 21.63 -3.08 23.83
CA ASP A 333 22.29 -3.05 25.14
C ASP A 333 23.67 -2.35 25.06
N ASP A 334 24.31 -2.16 26.22
CA ASP A 334 25.66 -1.58 26.36
C ASP A 334 26.79 -2.46 25.79
N ILE A 335 26.45 -3.56 25.12
CA ILE A 335 27.39 -4.58 24.65
C ILE A 335 27.20 -4.79 23.14
N SER A 336 28.29 -4.61 22.38
CA SER A 336 28.34 -4.94 20.96
C SER A 336 28.27 -6.45 20.74
N ILE A 337 27.63 -6.88 19.66
CA ILE A 337 27.60 -8.27 19.23
C ILE A 337 28.73 -8.48 18.20
N ASP A 338 29.70 -9.32 18.53
CA ASP A 338 30.79 -9.73 17.64
C ASP A 338 30.70 -11.24 17.41
N HIS A 339 30.18 -11.63 16.24
CA HIS A 339 30.07 -13.02 15.83
C HIS A 339 30.89 -13.27 14.56
N GLU A 340 32.14 -13.68 14.76
CA GLU A 340 33.15 -13.81 13.71
C GLU A 340 32.77 -14.85 12.64
N GLU A 341 32.18 -15.98 13.05
CA GLU A 341 31.81 -17.07 12.14
C GLU A 341 30.84 -16.60 11.03
N THR A 342 29.87 -15.74 11.37
CA THR A 342 28.89 -15.21 10.41
C THR A 342 29.17 -13.75 10.01
N SER A 343 30.37 -13.24 10.32
CA SER A 343 30.76 -11.84 10.12
C SER A 343 29.65 -10.86 10.52
N SER A 344 29.08 -11.02 11.72
CA SER A 344 28.00 -10.17 12.23
C SER A 344 28.54 -9.31 13.37
N TYR A 345 28.74 -8.01 13.09
CA TYR A 345 29.36 -7.05 13.99
C TYR A 345 28.40 -5.87 14.27
N PHE A 346 27.52 -6.03 15.27
CA PHE A 346 26.53 -5.01 15.65
C PHE A 346 27.11 -4.17 16.78
N ILE A 347 27.35 -2.88 16.51
CA ILE A 347 27.81 -1.93 17.53
C ILE A 347 26.62 -1.28 18.22
N THR A 348 26.83 -0.77 19.43
CA THR A 348 25.79 -0.13 20.24
C THR A 348 25.33 1.21 19.64
N LYS A 349 24.14 1.68 20.05
CA LYS A 349 23.63 3.02 19.68
C LYS A 349 24.62 4.14 20.01
N GLN A 350 25.27 4.06 21.17
CA GLN A 350 26.28 5.04 21.57
C GLN A 350 27.45 5.08 20.58
N LEU A 351 27.99 3.92 20.21
CA LEU A 351 29.09 3.84 19.25
C LEU A 351 28.66 4.37 17.88
N TRP A 352 27.42 4.12 17.44
CA TRP A 352 26.88 4.73 16.23
C TRP A 352 26.88 6.26 16.29
N ALA A 353 26.38 6.85 17.38
CA ALA A 353 26.39 8.31 17.58
C ALA A 353 27.83 8.87 17.51
N GLU A 354 28.79 8.19 18.15
CA GLU A 354 30.21 8.56 18.12
C GLU A 354 30.79 8.49 16.71
N LYS A 355 30.58 7.38 15.98
CA LYS A 355 31.15 7.21 14.64
C LYS A 355 30.59 8.20 13.64
N LEU A 356 29.27 8.47 13.68
CA LEU A 356 28.64 9.43 12.78
C LEU A 356 29.09 10.87 13.08
N SER A 357 29.11 11.26 14.36
CA SER A 357 29.54 12.61 14.75
C SER A 357 31.01 12.89 14.48
N GLN A 358 31.90 11.90 14.68
CA GLN A 358 33.32 11.99 14.32
C GLN A 358 33.55 12.27 12.83
N ASN A 359 32.58 11.90 12.00
CA ASN A 359 32.58 12.01 10.55
C ASN A 359 31.62 13.10 10.03
N ASN A 360 31.18 14.03 10.89
CA ASN A 360 30.29 15.13 10.50
C ASN A 360 28.97 14.68 9.86
N LEU A 361 28.48 13.49 10.21
CA LEU A 361 27.21 12.94 9.74
C LEU A 361 26.14 13.15 10.81
N LYS A 362 25.18 14.03 10.52
CA LYS A 362 24.03 14.33 11.38
C LYS A 362 22.82 13.51 10.95
N LEU A 363 22.23 12.76 11.86
CA LEU A 363 20.99 12.03 11.63
C LEU A 363 19.84 12.99 11.34
N ILE A 364 19.06 12.65 10.32
CA ILE A 364 17.81 13.34 9.97
C ILE A 364 16.61 12.39 10.05
N SER A 365 16.83 11.07 9.96
CA SER A 365 15.79 10.06 10.13
C SER A 365 16.38 8.78 10.72
N PHE A 366 15.63 8.14 11.61
CA PHE A 366 15.96 6.86 12.23
C PHE A 366 14.68 6.08 12.54
N VAL A 367 14.46 5.00 11.80
CA VAL A 367 13.24 4.18 11.86
C VAL A 367 13.62 2.76 12.29
N ASP A 368 13.00 2.25 13.33
CA ASP A 368 13.11 0.86 13.78
C ASP A 368 12.00 0.01 13.12
N VAL A 369 12.42 -0.99 12.32
CA VAL A 369 11.53 -1.93 11.62
C VAL A 369 11.75 -3.37 12.09
N SER A 370 12.30 -3.55 13.30
CA SER A 370 12.71 -4.85 13.82
C SER A 370 11.58 -5.86 13.91
N GLN A 371 10.39 -5.41 14.30
CA GLN A 371 9.22 -6.28 14.42
C GLN A 371 8.80 -6.81 13.06
N GLU A 372 8.82 -5.96 12.03
CA GLU A 372 8.42 -6.31 10.67
C GLU A 372 9.42 -7.30 10.04
N ILE A 373 10.71 -7.11 10.29
CA ILE A 373 11.74 -8.04 9.85
C ILE A 373 11.66 -9.36 10.64
N ALA A 374 11.36 -9.32 11.93
CA ALA A 374 11.14 -10.53 12.74
C ALA A 374 9.93 -11.33 12.24
N ASN A 375 8.84 -10.67 11.87
CA ASN A 375 7.66 -11.30 11.27
C ASN A 375 7.97 -11.94 9.92
N PHE A 376 8.82 -11.30 9.10
CA PHE A 376 9.32 -11.87 7.84
C PHE A 376 10.19 -13.11 8.07
N LEU A 377 10.99 -13.13 9.14
CA LEU A 377 11.86 -14.26 9.47
C LEU A 377 11.16 -15.37 10.28
N TYR A 378 9.90 -15.16 10.65
CA TYR A 378 9.16 -16.11 11.46
C TYR A 378 8.80 -17.36 10.66
N ASP A 379 9.35 -18.50 11.08
CA ASP A 379 9.00 -19.83 10.57
C ASP A 379 8.72 -20.76 11.76
N PRO A 380 7.45 -21.14 12.02
CA PRO A 380 7.09 -21.99 13.15
C PRO A 380 7.64 -23.42 13.01
N ASP A 381 7.87 -23.88 11.78
CA ASP A 381 8.30 -25.24 11.47
C ASP A 381 9.76 -25.25 10.93
N PHE A 382 10.57 -24.30 11.39
CA PHE A 382 11.92 -24.05 10.88
C PHE A 382 12.83 -25.29 10.90
N GLU A 383 12.86 -26.04 12.01
CA GLU A 383 13.74 -27.20 12.14
C GLU A 383 13.34 -28.36 11.20
N GLU A 384 12.04 -28.56 11.01
CA GLU A 384 11.51 -29.56 10.06
C GLU A 384 11.84 -29.14 8.63
N THR A 385 11.57 -27.88 8.28
CA THR A 385 11.87 -27.32 6.95
C THR A 385 13.37 -27.37 6.65
N LEU A 386 14.22 -27.01 7.61
CA LEU A 386 15.68 -27.06 7.44
C LEU A 386 16.20 -28.50 7.31
N SER A 387 15.60 -29.45 8.03
CA SER A 387 15.92 -30.88 7.93
C SER A 387 15.61 -31.42 6.54
N ASP A 388 14.42 -31.14 6.00
CA ASP A 388 14.00 -31.55 4.65
C ASP A 388 14.93 -30.99 3.56
N LEU A 389 15.41 -29.77 3.76
CA LEU A 389 16.39 -29.15 2.88
C LEU A 389 17.78 -29.79 2.99
N SER A 390 18.22 -30.15 4.19
CA SER A 390 19.51 -30.80 4.37
C SER A 390 19.58 -32.19 3.73
N GLN A 391 18.45 -32.90 3.59
CA GLN A 391 18.36 -34.16 2.85
C GLN A 391 18.63 -34.00 1.35
N LYS A 392 18.51 -32.78 0.80
CA LYS A 392 18.83 -32.45 -0.60
C LYS A 392 20.33 -32.13 -0.83
N ASN A 393 21.21 -32.45 0.13
CA ASN A 393 22.67 -32.35 0.00
C ASN A 393 23.20 -30.90 -0.08
N ILE A 394 22.68 -30.02 0.76
CA ILE A 394 23.09 -28.60 0.85
C ILE A 394 24.43 -28.47 1.60
N ASP A 395 25.26 -27.51 1.17
CA ASP A 395 26.52 -27.14 1.82
C ASP A 395 26.31 -26.81 3.33
N PRO A 396 27.10 -27.38 4.25
CA PRO A 396 27.06 -27.06 5.68
C PRO A 396 27.11 -25.56 6.02
N ASN A 397 27.83 -24.75 5.23
CA ASN A 397 27.90 -23.30 5.41
C ASN A 397 26.57 -22.61 5.11
N ILE A 398 25.81 -23.11 4.13
CA ILE A 398 24.46 -22.61 3.83
C ILE A 398 23.50 -22.96 4.98
N LYS A 399 23.61 -24.16 5.54
CA LYS A 399 22.81 -24.55 6.71
C LYS A 399 23.08 -23.64 7.91
N ALA A 400 24.35 -23.35 8.20
CA ALA A 400 24.74 -22.42 9.26
C ALA A 400 24.21 -21.00 9.01
N ALA A 401 24.25 -20.53 7.76
CA ALA A 401 23.70 -19.22 7.40
C ALA A 401 22.18 -19.14 7.63
N PHE A 402 21.41 -20.18 7.27
CA PHE A 402 19.96 -20.20 7.53
C PHE A 402 19.63 -20.22 9.03
N GLN A 403 20.39 -20.99 9.81
CA GLN A 403 20.26 -20.99 11.27
C GLN A 403 20.56 -19.61 11.85
N SER A 404 21.60 -18.92 11.33
CA SER A 404 21.93 -17.56 11.74
C SER A 404 20.77 -16.59 11.50
N TYR A 405 20.09 -16.63 10.35
CA TYR A 405 18.94 -15.76 10.09
C TYR A 405 17.73 -16.08 10.97
N ASN A 406 17.47 -17.35 11.28
CA ASN A 406 16.43 -17.72 12.24
C ASN A 406 16.73 -17.18 13.65
N GLN A 407 17.99 -17.27 14.10
CA GLN A 407 18.40 -16.71 15.39
C GLN A 407 18.33 -15.17 15.39
N LEU A 408 18.65 -14.54 14.26
CA LEU A 408 18.49 -13.10 14.09
C LEU A 408 17.03 -12.66 14.26
N GLY A 409 16.07 -13.37 13.66
CA GLY A 409 14.64 -13.10 13.87
C GLY A 409 14.23 -13.18 15.35
N LYS A 410 14.72 -14.19 16.08
CA LYS A 410 14.50 -14.32 17.54
C LYS A 410 15.16 -13.19 18.33
N LEU A 411 16.33 -12.74 17.90
CA LEU A 411 17.09 -11.67 18.54
C LEU A 411 16.35 -10.32 18.40
N LEU A 412 15.83 -10.02 17.20
CA LEU A 412 14.97 -8.86 16.94
C LEU A 412 13.68 -8.92 17.76
N GLN A 413 13.01 -10.07 17.79
CA GLN A 413 11.77 -10.27 18.57
C GLN A 413 11.98 -10.06 20.09
N LYS A 414 13.18 -10.38 20.60
CA LYS A 414 13.55 -10.19 22.01
C LYS A 414 14.06 -8.77 22.30
N GLY A 415 14.22 -7.91 21.29
CA GLY A 415 14.69 -6.54 21.44
C GLY A 415 16.18 -6.40 21.76
N LEU A 416 16.99 -7.45 21.56
CA LEU A 416 18.44 -7.43 21.87
C LEU A 416 19.27 -6.71 20.79
N ALA A 417 18.75 -6.64 19.57
CA ALA A 417 19.22 -5.76 18.52
C ALA A 417 18.01 -5.22 17.76
N SER A 418 18.24 -4.12 17.05
CA SER A 418 17.27 -3.53 16.15
C SER A 418 17.75 -3.59 14.70
N TYR A 419 16.82 -3.84 13.77
CA TYR A 419 16.99 -3.54 12.35
C TYR A 419 16.47 -2.13 12.10
N VAL A 420 17.34 -1.23 11.65
CA VAL A 420 17.03 0.20 11.57
C VAL A 420 17.30 0.75 10.18
N LEU A 421 16.48 1.71 9.78
CA LEU A 421 16.61 2.51 8.57
C LEU A 421 17.05 3.90 9.00
N LEU A 422 18.20 4.32 8.49
CA LEU A 422 18.89 5.51 8.93
C LEU A 422 19.17 6.41 7.75
N THR A 423 18.91 7.70 7.91
CA THR A 423 19.37 8.72 6.98
C THR A 423 20.16 9.77 7.75
N ALA A 424 21.39 10.02 7.33
CA ALA A 424 22.24 11.07 7.83
C ALA A 424 22.61 12.05 6.72
N ARG A 425 22.89 13.29 7.09
CA ARG A 425 23.36 14.35 6.20
C ARG A 425 24.74 14.82 6.63
N LYS A 426 25.61 15.09 5.67
CA LYS A 426 26.92 15.70 5.95
C LYS A 426 26.76 17.17 6.35
N GLN A 427 27.40 17.54 7.45
CA GLN A 427 27.36 18.87 8.06
C GLN A 427 28.76 19.24 8.59
N GLU A 428 29.63 19.73 7.71
CA GLU A 428 30.97 20.21 8.10
C GLU A 428 30.91 21.51 8.90
N SER A 429 29.85 22.30 8.73
CA SER A 429 29.67 23.60 9.43
C SER A 429 29.33 23.47 10.92
N LEU A 430 28.84 22.32 11.37
CA LEU A 430 28.45 22.08 12.76
C LEU A 430 29.61 21.53 13.60
N LEU A 431 29.62 21.85 14.90
CA LEU A 431 30.56 21.23 15.83
C LEU A 431 30.19 19.76 16.04
N LYS A 432 31.20 18.89 16.11
CA LYS A 432 30.99 17.44 16.28
C LYS A 432 30.20 17.09 17.54
N GLU A 433 30.35 17.89 18.61
CA GLU A 433 29.58 17.72 19.85
C GLU A 433 28.09 18.00 19.63
N ASP A 434 27.74 19.06 18.88
CA ASP A 434 26.34 19.37 18.57
C ASP A 434 25.71 18.28 17.69
N VAL A 435 26.49 17.76 16.73
CA VAL A 435 26.08 16.60 15.92
C VAL A 435 25.89 15.36 16.78
N TYR A 436 26.78 15.11 17.75
CA TYR A 436 26.68 13.98 18.68
C TYR A 436 25.40 14.05 19.52
N GLN A 437 25.13 15.19 20.17
CA GLN A 437 23.93 15.39 20.98
C GLN A 437 22.65 15.21 20.14
N SER A 438 22.59 15.84 18.96
CA SER A 438 21.46 15.68 18.05
C SER A 438 21.28 14.23 17.59
N ASN A 439 22.36 13.50 17.35
CA ASN A 439 22.29 12.09 16.95
C ASN A 439 21.80 11.21 18.11
N GLN A 440 22.23 11.48 19.34
CA GLN A 440 21.76 10.76 20.52
C GLN A 440 20.24 10.92 20.72
N GLU A 441 19.74 12.16 20.64
CA GLU A 441 18.30 12.42 20.79
C GLU A 441 17.44 11.62 19.80
N ILE A 442 17.91 11.49 18.55
CA ILE A 442 17.24 10.73 17.50
C ILE A 442 17.34 9.21 17.75
N LEU A 443 18.51 8.70 18.17
CA LEU A 443 18.72 7.27 18.42
C LEU A 443 17.98 6.74 19.67
N ASP A 444 17.77 7.61 20.66
CA ASP A 444 17.04 7.31 21.89
C ASP A 444 15.52 7.29 21.68
N ARG A 445 15.04 7.89 20.57
CA ARG A 445 13.62 7.96 20.21
C ARG A 445 13.42 7.58 18.73
N PRO A 446 13.70 6.31 18.36
CA PRO A 446 13.43 5.84 17.00
C PRO A 446 11.95 5.97 16.67
N PHE A 447 11.66 6.33 15.42
CA PHE A 447 10.33 6.11 14.88
C PHE A 447 10.09 4.62 14.74
N CYS A 448 8.95 4.11 15.17
CA CYS A 448 8.55 2.74 14.85
C CYS A 448 7.97 2.68 13.43
N TYR A 449 8.05 1.52 12.77
CA TYR A 449 7.39 1.31 11.48
C TYR A 449 5.92 1.74 11.47
N SER A 450 5.17 1.43 12.54
CA SER A 450 3.76 1.81 12.68
C SER A 450 3.53 3.32 12.59
N GLU A 451 4.42 4.14 13.14
CA GLU A 451 4.32 5.61 13.12
C GLU A 451 4.59 6.16 11.70
N VAL A 452 5.52 5.53 10.98
CA VAL A 452 5.82 5.86 9.59
C VAL A 452 4.72 5.38 8.64
N ALA A 453 4.20 4.17 8.87
CA ALA A 453 3.12 3.58 8.09
C ALA A 453 1.84 4.41 8.20
N ILE A 454 1.55 4.96 9.38
CA ILE A 454 0.44 5.88 9.60
C ILE A 454 0.51 7.10 8.67
N LYS A 455 1.69 7.71 8.49
CA LYS A 455 1.84 8.83 7.53
C LYS A 455 1.52 8.42 6.09
N GLN A 456 1.72 7.15 5.75
CA GLN A 456 1.32 6.63 4.43
C GLN A 456 -0.19 6.36 4.31
N TRP A 457 -0.95 6.41 5.40
CA TRP A 457 -2.41 6.23 5.34
C TRP A 457 -3.14 7.52 5.03
N VAL A 458 -2.43 8.64 4.99
CA VAL A 458 -3.01 9.96 4.89
C VAL A 458 -3.03 10.45 3.44
N TYR A 459 -4.23 10.75 2.96
CA TYR A 459 -4.51 11.12 1.57
C TYR A 459 -5.23 12.47 1.49
N GLU A 460 -5.02 13.16 0.38
CA GLU A 460 -5.70 14.41 0.08
C GLU A 460 -6.35 14.37 -1.32
N LEU A 461 -7.40 15.18 -1.48
CA LEU A 461 -8.06 15.41 -2.76
C LEU A 461 -7.38 16.61 -3.43
N GLU A 462 -6.64 16.35 -4.50
CA GLU A 462 -6.02 17.38 -5.33
C GLU A 462 -6.88 17.70 -6.55
N TRP A 463 -7.02 18.99 -6.86
CA TRP A 463 -7.60 19.46 -8.11
C TRP A 463 -6.50 19.92 -9.06
N LYS A 464 -6.33 19.23 -10.19
CA LYS A 464 -5.29 19.54 -11.16
C LYS A 464 -5.87 20.24 -12.37
N HIS A 465 -5.15 21.24 -12.89
CA HIS A 465 -5.47 21.86 -14.16
C HIS A 465 -5.44 20.82 -15.28
N SER A 466 -6.47 20.80 -16.12
CA SER A 466 -6.56 19.90 -17.26
C SER A 466 -7.20 20.61 -18.45
N GLU A 467 -6.56 20.56 -19.61
CA GLU A 467 -7.16 21.01 -20.85
C GLU A 467 -7.99 19.87 -21.44
N ASN A 468 -9.16 20.17 -22.00
CA ASN A 468 -9.93 19.17 -22.74
C ASN A 468 -9.06 18.69 -23.92
N SER A 469 -8.78 17.38 -23.99
CA SER A 469 -7.95 16.80 -25.05
C SER A 469 -8.70 16.95 -26.37
N ASN A 470 -8.46 18.06 -27.07
CA ASN A 470 -8.90 18.27 -28.45
C ASN A 470 -8.31 17.16 -29.34
N LYS A 471 -8.98 16.02 -29.46
CA LYS A 471 -8.96 15.30 -30.73
C LYS A 471 -9.69 16.21 -31.71
N GLU A 472 -9.01 16.51 -32.81
CA GLU A 472 -9.42 17.43 -33.86
C GLU A 472 -10.93 17.35 -34.12
N SER A 473 -11.55 18.52 -34.23
CA SER A 473 -12.92 18.73 -34.69
C SER A 473 -13.31 17.70 -35.74
N ILE A 474 -14.13 16.73 -35.33
CA ILE A 474 -14.89 15.92 -36.29
C ILE A 474 -15.74 16.95 -37.04
N SER A 475 -15.53 17.05 -38.35
CA SER A 475 -16.32 17.92 -39.21
C SER A 475 -17.80 17.63 -38.98
N ALA A 476 -18.61 18.69 -38.90
CA ALA A 476 -20.06 18.66 -38.68
C ALA A 476 -20.88 17.94 -39.79
N SER A 477 -20.26 17.02 -40.54
CA SER A 477 -20.82 16.28 -41.66
C SER A 477 -21.12 14.80 -41.37
N ASP A 478 -20.70 14.26 -40.23
CA ASP A 478 -20.96 12.86 -39.85
C ASP A 478 -21.85 12.75 -38.60
N CYS A 479 -23.04 13.39 -38.61
CA CYS A 479 -24.05 13.09 -37.60
C CYS A 479 -25.00 12.02 -38.13
N ALA A 480 -24.90 10.83 -37.51
CA ALA A 480 -25.99 9.88 -37.39
C ALA A 480 -27.25 10.58 -36.82
N GLU A 481 -28.42 9.96 -36.98
CA GLU A 481 -29.74 10.51 -36.63
C GLU A 481 -29.78 11.33 -35.31
N PRO A 482 -30.62 12.39 -35.21
CA PRO A 482 -30.64 13.27 -34.04
C PRO A 482 -31.04 12.50 -32.77
N GLY A 483 -30.10 12.38 -31.83
CA GLY A 483 -30.32 11.82 -30.49
C GLY A 483 -31.00 12.82 -29.54
N THR A 484 -31.67 12.28 -28.52
CA THR A 484 -32.43 13.07 -27.55
C THR A 484 -31.73 13.17 -26.20
N TRP A 485 -31.63 14.39 -25.68
CA TRP A 485 -31.10 14.71 -24.36
C TRP A 485 -32.21 14.95 -23.35
N LEU A 486 -32.11 14.33 -22.18
CA LEU A 486 -33.03 14.51 -21.07
C LEU A 486 -32.43 15.43 -20.01
N LEU A 487 -33.01 16.61 -19.82
CA LEU A 487 -32.48 17.66 -18.95
C LEU A 487 -33.42 17.89 -17.77
N PHE A 488 -32.98 17.57 -16.56
CA PHE A 488 -33.69 17.91 -15.32
C PHE A 488 -33.30 19.34 -14.91
N VAL A 489 -34.11 20.31 -15.32
CA VAL A 489 -33.87 21.75 -15.19
C VAL A 489 -34.82 22.39 -14.17
N THR A 490 -34.46 23.57 -13.68
CA THR A 490 -35.29 24.33 -12.73
C THR A 490 -36.10 25.38 -13.47
N ALA A 491 -37.10 25.97 -12.80
CA ALA A 491 -37.93 27.02 -13.41
C ALA A 491 -37.14 28.32 -13.71
N ASN A 492 -35.89 28.41 -13.25
CA ASN A 492 -35.01 29.51 -13.55
C ASN A 492 -34.61 29.48 -15.04
N LEU A 493 -34.85 30.60 -15.72
CA LEU A 493 -34.57 30.82 -17.15
C LEU A 493 -33.12 30.48 -17.53
N ALA A 494 -32.19 30.59 -16.58
CA ALA A 494 -30.78 30.32 -16.82
C ALA A 494 -30.54 28.85 -17.21
N THR A 495 -31.10 27.87 -16.49
CA THR A 495 -30.90 26.43 -16.81
C THR A 495 -31.54 25.99 -18.13
N GLN A 496 -32.48 26.79 -18.66
CA GLN A 496 -33.09 26.56 -19.97
C GLN A 496 -32.19 27.02 -21.13
N GLU A 497 -31.16 27.83 -20.87
CA GLU A 497 -30.18 28.20 -21.90
C GLU A 497 -29.34 27.01 -22.37
N LEU A 498 -29.07 26.04 -21.49
CA LEU A 498 -28.37 24.81 -21.87
C LEU A 498 -29.10 24.06 -23.00
N ALA A 499 -30.43 24.00 -22.92
CA ALA A 499 -31.26 23.37 -23.95
C ALA A 499 -31.07 24.06 -25.31
N LYS A 500 -31.04 25.40 -25.33
CA LYS A 500 -30.80 26.18 -26.55
C LYS A 500 -29.43 25.88 -27.14
N VAL A 501 -28.38 25.84 -26.31
CA VAL A 501 -27.01 25.54 -26.77
C VAL A 501 -26.91 24.14 -27.37
N LEU A 502 -27.59 23.15 -26.78
CA LEU A 502 -27.61 21.78 -27.31
C LEU A 502 -28.47 21.68 -28.59
N GLU A 503 -29.61 22.37 -28.65
CA GLU A 503 -30.47 22.44 -29.85
C GLU A 503 -29.77 23.11 -31.03
N GLU A 504 -28.93 24.13 -30.79
CA GLU A 504 -28.07 24.75 -31.82
C GLU A 504 -27.09 23.75 -32.45
N HIS A 505 -26.75 22.66 -31.75
CA HIS A 505 -25.92 21.55 -32.25
C HIS A 505 -26.75 20.38 -32.78
N SER A 506 -27.99 20.62 -33.22
CA SER A 506 -28.92 19.64 -33.80
C SER A 506 -29.34 18.50 -32.87
N LYS A 507 -29.36 18.74 -31.55
CA LYS A 507 -29.85 17.78 -30.54
C LYS A 507 -31.27 18.10 -30.12
N ASN A 508 -32.11 17.09 -29.92
CA ASN A 508 -33.46 17.28 -29.38
C ASN A 508 -33.40 17.27 -27.85
N CYS A 509 -34.02 18.26 -27.17
CA CYS A 509 -34.00 18.35 -25.71
C CYS A 509 -35.39 18.13 -25.12
N VAL A 510 -35.46 17.35 -24.03
CA VAL A 510 -36.63 17.19 -23.19
C VAL A 510 -36.33 17.77 -21.82
N LEU A 511 -37.15 18.73 -21.38
CA LEU A 511 -36.98 19.45 -20.12
C LEU A 511 -37.93 18.91 -19.04
N VAL A 512 -37.37 18.58 -17.88
CA VAL A 512 -38.11 18.03 -16.74
C VAL A 512 -37.96 18.96 -15.55
N PHE A 513 -39.09 19.46 -15.04
CA PHE A 513 -39.15 20.36 -13.88
C PHE A 513 -39.61 19.63 -12.62
N PRO A 514 -39.10 20.03 -11.43
CA PRO A 514 -39.58 19.46 -10.18
C PRO A 514 -41.00 19.98 -9.87
N GLY A 515 -41.86 19.11 -9.36
CA GLY A 515 -43.26 19.40 -9.05
C GLY A 515 -43.86 18.55 -7.95
N SER A 516 -45.17 18.69 -7.73
CA SER A 516 -45.91 17.88 -6.75
C SER A 516 -46.44 16.57 -7.33
N ASN A 517 -46.58 16.48 -8.66
CA ASN A 517 -47.23 15.39 -9.37
C ASN A 517 -46.74 15.34 -10.83
N TYR A 518 -46.90 14.17 -11.45
CA TYR A 518 -46.69 14.00 -12.89
C TYR A 518 -47.63 14.87 -13.73
N LYS A 519 -47.05 15.64 -14.66
CA LYS A 519 -47.78 16.41 -15.66
C LYS A 519 -46.92 16.62 -16.91
N GLN A 520 -47.40 16.15 -18.05
CA GLN A 520 -46.88 16.56 -19.35
C GLN A 520 -47.42 17.97 -19.67
N LEU A 521 -46.51 18.94 -19.83
CA LEU A 521 -46.88 20.32 -20.16
C LEU A 521 -47.04 20.49 -21.67
N ASP A 522 -46.13 19.90 -22.44
CA ASP A 522 -46.20 19.75 -23.89
C ASP A 522 -45.33 18.56 -24.35
N LYS A 523 -44.96 18.48 -25.64
CA LYS A 523 -44.16 17.37 -26.18
C LYS A 523 -42.72 17.30 -25.67
N GLN A 524 -42.15 18.41 -25.22
CA GLN A 524 -40.75 18.50 -24.77
C GLN A 524 -40.64 18.90 -23.29
N HIS A 525 -41.72 19.33 -22.64
CA HIS A 525 -41.70 19.79 -21.25
C HIS A 525 -42.57 18.92 -20.33
N TYR A 526 -41.97 18.46 -19.24
CA TYR A 526 -42.57 17.59 -18.23
C TYR A 526 -42.37 18.17 -16.83
N GLN A 527 -43.29 17.84 -15.93
CA GLN A 527 -43.18 18.12 -14.51
C GLN A 527 -43.38 16.81 -13.74
N ILE A 528 -42.50 16.50 -12.80
CA ILE A 528 -42.59 15.26 -12.00
C ILE A 528 -42.25 15.50 -10.53
N ASN A 529 -42.71 14.62 -9.65
CA ASN A 529 -42.38 14.66 -8.23
C ASN A 529 -40.98 14.06 -7.97
N PRO A 530 -40.04 14.80 -7.36
CA PRO A 530 -38.67 14.34 -7.10
C PRO A 530 -38.55 13.06 -6.25
N ILE A 531 -39.57 12.72 -5.46
CA ILE A 531 -39.57 11.55 -4.57
C ILE A 531 -40.63 10.51 -4.94
N ASN A 532 -41.27 10.62 -6.11
CA ASN A 532 -42.19 9.60 -6.59
C ASN A 532 -41.52 8.74 -7.68
N PRO A 533 -41.10 7.49 -7.39
CA PRO A 533 -40.44 6.64 -8.38
C PRO A 533 -41.32 6.33 -9.59
N GLN A 534 -42.66 6.32 -9.43
CA GLN A 534 -43.58 6.05 -10.54
C GLN A 534 -43.58 7.17 -11.59
N ASP A 535 -43.34 8.43 -11.18
CA ASP A 535 -43.30 9.55 -12.12
C ASP A 535 -42.09 9.44 -13.06
N PHE A 536 -40.94 9.00 -12.54
CA PHE A 536 -39.73 8.74 -13.35
C PHE A 536 -39.95 7.60 -14.33
N LYS A 537 -40.54 6.49 -13.85
CA LYS A 537 -40.86 5.34 -14.69
C LYS A 537 -41.82 5.70 -15.82
N GLN A 538 -42.88 6.44 -15.50
CA GLN A 538 -43.83 6.91 -16.51
C GLN A 538 -43.14 7.82 -17.55
N LEU A 539 -42.29 8.75 -17.10
CA LEU A 539 -41.54 9.63 -17.99
C LEU A 539 -40.66 8.84 -18.98
N ILE A 540 -39.82 7.93 -18.49
CA ILE A 540 -38.89 7.17 -19.33
C ILE A 540 -39.66 6.26 -20.31
N GLN A 541 -40.74 5.60 -19.89
CA GLN A 541 -41.55 4.77 -20.77
C GLN A 541 -42.24 5.58 -21.88
N GLU A 542 -42.78 6.75 -21.57
CA GLU A 542 -43.38 7.64 -22.57
C GLU A 542 -42.33 8.14 -23.58
N LEU A 543 -41.13 8.48 -23.11
CA LEU A 543 -40.04 8.93 -23.97
C LEU A 543 -39.55 7.81 -24.89
N LEU A 544 -39.30 6.61 -24.37
CA LEU A 544 -38.86 5.45 -25.17
C LEU A 544 -39.90 5.01 -26.20
N THR A 545 -41.19 5.23 -25.92
CA THR A 545 -42.27 4.98 -26.89
C THR A 545 -42.26 6.01 -28.03
N ALA A 546 -41.95 7.27 -27.72
CA ALA A 546 -41.92 8.36 -28.71
C ALA A 546 -40.62 8.38 -29.52
N GLN A 547 -39.49 8.08 -28.88
CA GLN A 547 -38.14 8.06 -29.44
C GLN A 547 -37.31 6.96 -28.77
N PRO A 548 -36.73 6.01 -29.53
CA PRO A 548 -36.17 4.79 -28.96
C PRO A 548 -34.83 4.97 -28.23
N THR A 549 -34.12 6.08 -28.44
CA THR A 549 -32.75 6.27 -27.92
C THR A 549 -32.55 7.61 -27.21
N LEU A 550 -31.90 7.56 -26.04
CA LEU A 550 -31.42 8.70 -25.27
C LEU A 550 -29.91 8.82 -25.46
N GLU A 551 -29.46 10.01 -25.80
CA GLU A 551 -28.02 10.30 -25.98
C GLU A 551 -27.34 10.62 -24.65
N GLY A 552 -28.05 11.30 -23.75
CA GLY A 552 -27.53 11.65 -22.43
C GLY A 552 -28.59 12.23 -21.51
N VAL A 553 -28.31 12.16 -20.21
CA VAL A 553 -29.15 12.66 -19.14
C VAL A 553 -28.35 13.66 -18.30
N VAL A 554 -28.87 14.86 -18.11
CA VAL A 554 -28.23 15.91 -17.30
C VAL A 554 -29.13 16.29 -16.15
N HIS A 555 -28.60 16.23 -14.93
CA HIS A 555 -29.33 16.58 -13.71
C HIS A 555 -28.83 17.90 -13.13
N LEU A 556 -29.67 18.94 -13.20
CA LEU A 556 -29.36 20.31 -12.75
C LEU A 556 -30.27 20.79 -11.62
N TRP A 557 -31.15 19.94 -11.08
CA TRP A 557 -32.09 20.37 -10.04
C TRP A 557 -31.41 20.79 -8.74
N SER A 558 -30.21 20.28 -8.47
CA SER A 558 -29.39 20.66 -7.30
C SER A 558 -29.04 22.16 -7.27
N LEU A 559 -29.01 22.83 -8.44
CA LEU A 559 -28.57 24.22 -8.57
C LEU A 559 -29.50 25.23 -7.90
N ASP A 560 -30.78 24.92 -7.78
CA ASP A 560 -31.81 25.78 -7.16
C ASP A 560 -32.19 25.26 -5.76
N THR A 561 -31.17 24.93 -4.97
CA THR A 561 -31.34 24.44 -3.58
C THR A 561 -30.66 25.37 -2.59
N SER A 562 -31.18 25.44 -1.36
CA SER A 562 -30.64 26.28 -0.31
C SER A 562 -30.41 25.52 1.00
N VAL A 563 -29.49 26.04 1.80
CA VAL A 563 -29.22 25.55 3.16
C VAL A 563 -30.35 25.85 4.15
N GLU A 564 -31.29 26.75 3.80
CA GLU A 564 -32.47 27.06 4.63
C GLU A 564 -33.44 25.88 4.68
N SER A 565 -33.42 25.00 3.67
CA SER A 565 -34.26 23.79 3.62
C SER A 565 -33.47 22.58 3.14
N LEU A 566 -32.56 22.08 3.98
CA LEU A 566 -31.74 20.91 3.65
C LEU A 566 -32.57 19.69 3.26
N THR A 567 -33.66 19.41 3.97
CA THR A 567 -34.55 18.27 3.63
C THR A 567 -35.12 18.41 2.21
N THR A 568 -35.46 19.62 1.77
CA THR A 568 -35.93 19.87 0.40
C THR A 568 -34.77 19.72 -0.58
N ALA A 569 -33.59 20.26 -0.27
CA ALA A 569 -32.38 20.09 -1.07
C ALA A 569 -32.03 18.61 -1.29
N GLN A 570 -32.14 17.76 -0.25
CA GLN A 570 -31.86 16.32 -0.36
C GLN A 570 -32.89 15.58 -1.22
N LYS A 571 -34.18 15.94 -1.13
CA LYS A 571 -35.23 15.39 -1.99
C LYS A 571 -35.00 15.75 -3.46
N ILE A 572 -34.65 17.00 -3.72
CA ILE A 572 -34.41 17.54 -5.07
C ILE A 572 -33.09 17.01 -5.64
N GLY A 573 -32.05 16.85 -4.83
CA GLY A 573 -30.76 16.27 -5.20
C GLY A 573 -30.78 14.73 -5.14
N CYS A 574 -30.31 14.16 -4.04
CA CYS A 574 -30.13 12.71 -3.91
C CYS A 574 -31.40 11.88 -4.13
N GLY A 575 -32.57 12.33 -3.66
CA GLY A 575 -33.82 11.58 -3.80
C GLY A 575 -34.24 11.40 -5.26
N SER A 576 -34.20 12.48 -6.04
CA SER A 576 -34.50 12.42 -7.47
C SER A 576 -33.45 11.63 -8.25
N VAL A 577 -32.16 11.78 -7.92
CA VAL A 577 -31.08 11.03 -8.56
C VAL A 577 -31.20 9.53 -8.29
N LEU A 578 -31.55 9.14 -7.06
CA LEU A 578 -31.79 7.73 -6.70
C LEU A 578 -32.87 7.12 -7.59
N HIS A 579 -34.03 7.78 -7.71
CA HIS A 579 -35.14 7.26 -8.52
C HIS A 579 -34.87 7.31 -10.03
N LEU A 580 -34.12 8.33 -10.49
CA LEU A 580 -33.65 8.41 -11.86
C LEU A 580 -32.75 7.22 -12.21
N VAL A 581 -31.73 6.95 -11.39
CA VAL A 581 -30.82 5.81 -11.59
C VAL A 581 -31.57 4.48 -11.56
N GLN A 582 -32.47 4.29 -10.59
CA GLN A 582 -33.30 3.08 -10.51
C GLN A 582 -34.10 2.85 -11.80
N THR A 583 -34.65 3.92 -12.38
CA THR A 583 -35.44 3.85 -13.61
C THR A 583 -34.55 3.60 -14.83
N LEU A 584 -33.46 4.36 -15.00
CA LEU A 584 -32.55 4.21 -16.12
C LEU A 584 -31.97 2.78 -16.19
N VAL A 585 -31.54 2.22 -15.05
CA VAL A 585 -30.98 0.86 -15.01
C VAL A 585 -32.03 -0.22 -15.26
N SER A 586 -33.30 0.04 -14.93
CA SER A 586 -34.37 -0.96 -15.11
C SER A 586 -34.94 -0.98 -16.52
N ASP A 587 -35.06 0.18 -17.16
CA ASP A 587 -35.79 0.35 -18.41
C ASP A 587 -34.88 0.54 -19.65
N LEU A 588 -33.58 0.81 -19.48
CA LEU A 588 -32.63 0.92 -20.59
C LEU A 588 -31.74 -0.34 -20.70
N GLU A 589 -31.67 -0.88 -21.91
CA GLU A 589 -30.81 -2.04 -22.24
C GLU A 589 -29.49 -1.62 -22.94
N TYR A 590 -29.17 -0.32 -22.98
CA TYR A 590 -27.96 0.24 -23.60
C TYR A 590 -27.28 1.28 -22.69
N PRO A 591 -25.95 1.53 -22.84
CA PRO A 591 -25.23 2.54 -22.08
C PRO A 591 -25.73 3.96 -22.37
N VAL A 592 -25.84 4.79 -21.34
CA VAL A 592 -26.26 6.20 -21.46
C VAL A 592 -25.40 7.06 -20.56
N SER A 593 -25.04 8.27 -20.99
CA SER A 593 -24.27 9.18 -20.12
C SER A 593 -25.17 9.91 -19.12
N LEU A 594 -24.83 9.84 -17.82
CA LEU A 594 -25.48 10.59 -16.75
C LEU A 594 -24.53 11.67 -16.21
N SER A 595 -24.89 12.93 -16.35
CA SER A 595 -24.13 14.06 -15.78
C SER A 595 -24.88 14.66 -14.60
N LEU A 596 -24.29 14.60 -13.41
CA LEU A 596 -24.80 15.27 -12.22
C LEU A 596 -24.05 16.58 -12.04
N VAL A 597 -24.79 17.69 -12.13
CA VAL A 597 -24.22 19.03 -12.12
C VAL A 597 -24.47 19.65 -10.75
N THR A 598 -23.45 20.29 -10.19
CA THR A 598 -23.54 21.14 -9.00
C THR A 598 -22.87 22.48 -9.30
N GLN A 599 -22.97 23.44 -8.38
CA GLN A 599 -22.29 24.73 -8.50
C GLN A 599 -21.66 25.11 -7.16
N GLY A 600 -20.34 25.30 -7.16
CA GLY A 600 -19.57 25.64 -5.96
C GLY A 600 -19.73 24.64 -4.81
N SER A 601 -19.95 23.34 -5.05
CA SER A 601 -19.99 22.34 -3.98
C SER A 601 -18.60 21.80 -3.60
N GLN A 602 -17.63 21.93 -4.52
CA GLN A 602 -16.26 21.43 -4.34
C GLN A 602 -15.28 22.57 -4.04
N ALA A 603 -14.42 22.36 -3.05
CA ALA A 603 -13.30 23.26 -2.73
C ALA A 603 -12.12 22.97 -3.69
N VAL A 604 -12.05 23.72 -4.78
CA VAL A 604 -11.00 23.59 -5.83
C VAL A 604 -9.80 24.48 -5.52
N GLU A 605 -10.07 25.70 -5.06
CA GLU A 605 -9.06 26.69 -4.67
C GLU A 605 -8.80 26.61 -3.16
N GLU A 606 -7.63 27.04 -2.69
CA GLU A 606 -7.28 27.03 -1.26
C GLU A 606 -8.24 27.86 -0.39
N ASN A 607 -8.86 28.90 -0.96
CA ASN A 607 -9.86 29.75 -0.30
C ASN A 607 -11.06 29.99 -1.23
N PRO A 608 -12.00 29.04 -1.34
CA PRO A 608 -13.13 29.16 -2.26
C PRO A 608 -14.04 30.32 -1.85
N GLN A 609 -14.44 31.18 -2.80
CA GLN A 609 -15.23 32.38 -2.50
C GLN A 609 -16.68 32.11 -2.11
N ILE A 610 -17.27 31.01 -2.57
CA ILE A 610 -18.66 30.59 -2.31
C ILE A 610 -18.69 29.06 -2.26
N LEU A 611 -19.34 28.48 -1.24
CA LEU A 611 -19.52 27.04 -1.09
C LEU A 611 -20.99 26.67 -0.83
N GLN A 612 -21.56 25.83 -1.69
CA GLN A 612 -22.94 25.33 -1.62
C GLN A 612 -22.98 23.92 -1.00
N VAL A 613 -22.85 23.85 0.33
CA VAL A 613 -22.73 22.59 1.09
C VAL A 613 -23.91 21.63 0.90
N GLN A 614 -25.11 22.15 0.68
CA GLN A 614 -26.34 21.38 0.47
C GLN A 614 -26.29 20.48 -0.78
N GLN A 615 -25.41 20.80 -1.75
CA GLN A 615 -25.23 20.03 -2.98
C GLN A 615 -24.15 18.95 -2.84
N GLY A 616 -23.30 19.00 -1.81
CA GLY A 616 -22.22 18.03 -1.56
C GLY A 616 -22.67 16.55 -1.56
N PRO A 617 -23.83 16.18 -0.99
CA PRO A 617 -24.35 14.82 -1.03
C PRO A 617 -24.45 14.18 -2.42
N VAL A 618 -24.73 14.97 -3.46
CA VAL A 618 -24.84 14.46 -4.84
C VAL A 618 -23.51 13.91 -5.34
N TRP A 619 -22.38 14.48 -4.90
CA TRP A 619 -21.04 13.98 -5.25
C TRP A 619 -20.73 12.63 -4.62
N GLY A 620 -21.06 12.46 -3.34
CA GLY A 620 -20.93 11.17 -2.67
C GLY A 620 -21.76 10.09 -3.35
N LEU A 621 -23.01 10.41 -3.71
CA LEU A 621 -23.89 9.50 -4.44
C LEU A 621 -23.36 9.18 -5.85
N GLY A 622 -22.94 10.18 -6.62
CA GLY A 622 -22.43 10.00 -7.99
C GLY A 622 -21.17 9.13 -8.07
N ARG A 623 -20.26 9.24 -7.08
CA ARG A 623 -19.10 8.37 -6.96
C ARG A 623 -19.49 6.90 -6.77
N VAL A 624 -20.58 6.64 -6.06
CA VAL A 624 -21.13 5.27 -5.91
C VAL A 624 -21.84 4.82 -7.18
N ILE A 625 -22.62 5.69 -7.83
CA ILE A 625 -23.27 5.39 -9.12
C ILE A 625 -22.23 4.97 -10.17
N ALA A 626 -21.10 5.68 -10.26
CA ALA A 626 -20.03 5.34 -11.21
C ALA A 626 -19.44 3.93 -10.99
N GLN A 627 -19.49 3.39 -9.77
CA GLN A 627 -19.00 2.04 -9.46
C GLN A 627 -20.10 0.96 -9.57
N GLU A 628 -21.30 1.26 -9.09
CA GLU A 628 -22.43 0.32 -9.16
C GLU A 628 -23.00 0.21 -10.58
N HIS A 629 -23.00 1.30 -11.36
CA HIS A 629 -23.53 1.36 -12.73
C HIS A 629 -22.57 2.06 -13.70
N PRO A 630 -21.44 1.41 -14.06
CA PRO A 630 -20.51 1.96 -15.05
C PRO A 630 -21.15 2.25 -16.42
N ASP A 631 -22.21 1.51 -16.78
CA ASP A 631 -22.98 1.70 -18.02
C ASP A 631 -23.71 3.07 -18.07
N LEU A 632 -23.93 3.71 -16.91
CA LEU A 632 -24.47 5.07 -16.85
C LEU A 632 -23.40 6.15 -17.07
N GLN A 633 -22.12 5.77 -17.21
CA GLN A 633 -20.98 6.67 -17.43
C GLN A 633 -21.08 7.95 -16.59
N CYS A 634 -21.35 7.79 -15.29
CA CYS A 634 -21.73 8.89 -14.42
C CYS A 634 -20.60 9.92 -14.30
N ARG A 635 -20.85 11.17 -14.73
CA ARG A 635 -19.92 12.30 -14.61
C ARG A 635 -20.41 13.30 -13.57
N LEU A 636 -19.49 13.80 -12.77
CA LEU A 636 -19.71 14.83 -11.74
C LEU A 636 -19.07 16.14 -12.21
N VAL A 637 -19.89 17.19 -12.34
CA VAL A 637 -19.45 18.51 -12.84
C VAL A 637 -19.81 19.60 -11.85
N ASP A 638 -18.83 20.31 -11.29
CA ASP A 638 -19.06 21.44 -10.39
C ASP A 638 -18.78 22.77 -11.09
N LEU A 639 -19.83 23.55 -11.36
CA LEU A 639 -19.75 24.84 -12.02
C LEU A 639 -19.22 25.94 -11.10
N ASP A 640 -18.74 27.01 -11.71
CA ASP A 640 -18.27 28.19 -11.01
C ASP A 640 -19.47 28.92 -10.35
N PRO A 641 -19.45 29.17 -9.03
CA PRO A 641 -20.48 29.95 -8.36
C PRO A 641 -20.38 31.47 -8.59
N THR A 642 -19.27 31.96 -9.16
CA THR A 642 -18.99 33.39 -9.34
C THR A 642 -19.16 33.90 -10.77
N SER A 643 -19.17 33.00 -11.76
CA SER A 643 -19.36 33.35 -13.17
C SER A 643 -20.81 33.71 -13.49
N ASP A 644 -21.03 34.41 -14.62
CA ASP A 644 -22.38 34.52 -15.17
C ASP A 644 -22.93 33.12 -15.48
N THR A 645 -24.23 32.92 -15.29
CA THR A 645 -24.84 31.60 -15.47
C THR A 645 -24.77 31.14 -16.92
N SER A 646 -24.86 32.08 -17.88
CA SER A 646 -24.72 31.76 -19.31
C SER A 646 -23.34 31.19 -19.65
N GLU A 647 -22.28 31.78 -19.09
CA GLU A 647 -20.89 31.33 -19.30
C GLU A 647 -20.65 29.94 -18.67
N ALA A 648 -21.13 29.72 -17.45
CA ALA A 648 -21.05 28.42 -16.79
C ALA A 648 -21.73 27.31 -17.60
N LEU A 649 -22.89 27.61 -18.20
CA LEU A 649 -23.66 26.66 -18.99
C LEU A 649 -23.06 26.41 -20.38
N GLN A 650 -22.40 27.39 -20.99
CA GLN A 650 -21.61 27.17 -22.20
C GLN A 650 -20.42 26.24 -21.94
N ALA A 651 -19.73 26.44 -20.81
CA ALA A 651 -18.65 25.55 -20.41
C ALA A 651 -19.16 24.12 -20.16
N LEU A 652 -20.31 23.97 -19.50
CA LEU A 652 -20.98 22.68 -19.34
C LEU A 652 -21.34 22.04 -20.69
N ALA A 653 -21.94 22.79 -21.61
CA ALA A 653 -22.32 22.28 -22.93
C ALA A 653 -21.10 21.76 -23.71
N LYS A 654 -19.95 22.44 -23.59
CA LYS A 654 -18.69 21.99 -24.20
C LYS A 654 -18.25 20.63 -23.65
N GLU A 655 -18.34 20.42 -22.34
CA GLU A 655 -17.99 19.14 -21.69
C GLU A 655 -18.97 18.00 -22.02
N LEU A 656 -20.25 18.33 -22.24
CA LEU A 656 -21.27 17.35 -22.65
C LEU A 656 -21.11 16.92 -24.11
N LEU A 657 -20.78 17.85 -25.01
CA LEU A 657 -20.61 17.59 -26.44
C LEU A 657 -19.28 16.90 -26.77
N HIS A 658 -18.24 17.07 -25.93
CA HIS A 658 -16.92 16.50 -26.12
C HIS A 658 -16.45 15.77 -24.84
N PRO A 659 -17.09 14.64 -24.50
CA PRO A 659 -16.73 13.89 -23.30
C PRO A 659 -15.35 13.23 -23.44
N ASP A 660 -14.58 13.30 -22.36
CA ASP A 660 -13.35 12.54 -22.16
C ASP A 660 -13.55 11.49 -21.04
N ASP A 661 -12.50 10.74 -20.72
CA ASP A 661 -12.53 9.70 -19.70
C ASP A 661 -12.51 10.24 -18.25
N GLU A 662 -12.61 11.57 -18.05
CA GLU A 662 -12.61 12.18 -16.71
C GLU A 662 -14.02 12.16 -16.10
N PRO A 663 -14.23 11.45 -14.99
CA PRO A 663 -15.55 11.32 -14.36
C PRO A 663 -15.84 12.43 -13.34
N GLN A 664 -14.84 13.21 -12.93
CA GLN A 664 -14.94 14.20 -11.85
C GLN A 664 -14.22 15.49 -12.22
N MET A 665 -14.98 16.55 -12.45
CA MET A 665 -14.45 17.83 -12.89
C MET A 665 -15.10 19.03 -12.19
N ALA A 666 -14.36 20.12 -12.13
CA ALA A 666 -14.84 21.40 -11.67
C ALA A 666 -14.37 22.50 -12.63
N ILE A 667 -15.22 23.50 -12.85
CA ILE A 667 -14.94 24.64 -13.71
C ILE A 667 -14.86 25.88 -12.83
N ARG A 668 -13.76 26.63 -12.89
CA ARG A 668 -13.54 27.88 -12.17
C ARG A 668 -12.96 28.91 -13.13
N GLN A 669 -13.64 30.04 -13.28
CA GLN A 669 -13.25 31.15 -14.15
C GLN A 669 -12.90 30.69 -15.58
N GLY A 670 -13.74 29.82 -16.14
CA GLY A 670 -13.54 29.20 -17.46
C GLY A 670 -12.43 28.14 -17.54
N THR A 671 -11.72 27.88 -16.44
CA THR A 671 -10.64 26.90 -16.35
C THR A 671 -11.17 25.57 -15.81
N ARG A 672 -10.74 24.47 -16.43
CA ARG A 672 -11.16 23.10 -16.09
C ARG A 672 -10.15 22.45 -15.13
N TYR A 673 -10.68 21.87 -14.06
CA TYR A 673 -9.95 21.12 -13.05
C TYR A 673 -10.48 19.70 -12.94
N VAL A 674 -9.59 18.73 -12.72
CA VAL A 674 -9.94 17.31 -12.53
C VAL A 674 -9.46 16.82 -11.18
N ALA A 675 -10.24 15.93 -10.56
CA ALA A 675 -9.95 15.41 -9.24
C ALA A 675 -8.89 14.28 -9.28
N ARG A 676 -7.98 14.29 -8.31
CA ARG A 676 -6.98 13.24 -8.09
C ARG A 676 -6.86 12.94 -6.60
N LEU A 677 -6.68 11.67 -6.26
CA LEU A 677 -6.24 11.27 -4.93
C LEU A 677 -4.72 11.27 -4.89
N ALA A 678 -4.14 11.94 -3.91
CA ALA A 678 -2.71 11.96 -3.66
C ALA A 678 -2.39 11.59 -2.22
N ARG A 679 -1.15 11.16 -1.95
CA ARG A 679 -0.64 11.07 -0.57
C ARG A 679 -0.41 12.49 -0.06
N GLN A 680 -0.85 12.76 1.16
CA GLN A 680 -0.62 14.06 1.76
C GLN A 680 0.89 14.32 1.86
N ARG A 681 1.33 15.46 1.32
CA ARG A 681 2.72 15.92 1.49
C ARG A 681 2.81 16.86 2.69
N GLU A 682 3.86 16.76 3.49
CA GLU A 682 4.17 17.81 4.47
C GLU A 682 4.49 19.08 3.67
N LYS A 683 3.61 20.11 3.75
CA LYS A 683 3.87 21.40 3.11
C LYS A 683 5.08 22.04 3.82
N SER A 684 6.22 22.05 3.13
CA SER A 684 7.46 22.69 3.59
C SER A 684 7.33 24.22 3.50
N GLY A 685 6.68 24.83 4.48
CA GLY A 685 6.54 26.28 4.55
C GLY A 685 6.22 26.78 5.95
N LEU A 686 7.24 27.34 6.62
CA LEU A 686 7.31 28.42 7.64
C LEU A 686 6.18 28.70 8.67
N GLU A 687 5.05 28.01 8.68
CA GLU A 687 4.05 28.12 9.73
C GLU A 687 4.34 27.07 10.80
N GLN A 688 4.75 27.52 11.99
CA GLN A 688 4.90 26.63 13.14
C GLN A 688 3.54 25.99 13.45
N PRO A 689 3.45 24.65 13.61
CA PRO A 689 2.19 23.99 13.96
C PRO A 689 1.64 24.62 15.23
N GLN A 690 0.44 25.19 15.14
CA GLN A 690 -0.23 25.75 16.30
C GLN A 690 -0.79 24.57 17.09
N GLN A 691 -0.06 24.13 18.11
CA GLN A 691 -0.41 22.99 18.92
C GLN A 691 -1.78 23.25 19.59
N VAL A 692 -2.81 22.50 19.18
CA VAL A 692 -4.12 22.56 19.84
C VAL A 692 -3.96 21.97 21.23
N THR A 693 -3.84 22.85 22.21
CA THR A 693 -3.69 22.44 23.62
C THR A 693 -5.09 22.20 24.18
N LEU A 694 -5.43 20.94 24.44
CA LEU A 694 -6.66 20.58 25.14
C LEU A 694 -6.64 21.24 26.53
N GLN A 695 -7.57 22.16 26.77
CA GLN A 695 -7.61 22.96 27.98
C GLN A 695 -8.36 22.18 29.07
N ALA A 696 -7.68 21.96 30.20
CA ALA A 696 -8.27 21.23 31.32
C ALA A 696 -9.58 21.86 31.80
N GLU A 697 -9.71 23.19 31.81
CA GLU A 697 -10.89 23.90 32.34
C GLU A 697 -12.02 24.16 31.32
N SER A 698 -12.00 23.51 30.15
CA SER A 698 -13.00 23.67 29.10
C SER A 698 -13.88 22.43 28.92
N SER A 699 -15.03 22.57 28.25
CA SER A 699 -15.91 21.45 27.91
C SER A 699 -15.80 21.07 26.43
N TYR A 700 -15.97 19.78 26.13
CA TYR A 700 -15.91 19.23 24.78
C TYR A 700 -17.10 18.30 24.51
N LEU A 701 -17.73 18.47 23.35
CA LEU A 701 -18.92 17.72 22.94
C LEU A 701 -18.54 16.60 21.95
N ILE A 702 -18.89 15.36 22.29
CA ILE A 702 -18.73 14.20 21.42
C ILE A 702 -20.13 13.65 21.07
N THR A 703 -20.54 13.85 19.81
CA THR A 703 -21.79 13.24 19.32
C THR A 703 -21.54 11.82 18.85
N GLY A 704 -22.49 10.92 19.09
CA GLY A 704 -22.22 9.49 19.01
C GLY A 704 -21.26 9.03 20.13
N GLY A 705 -21.08 9.85 21.17
CA GLY A 705 -20.13 9.64 22.27
C GLY A 705 -20.42 8.40 23.13
N LEU A 706 -21.60 7.78 22.96
CA LEU A 706 -21.98 6.53 23.62
C LEU A 706 -21.74 5.29 22.74
N GLY A 707 -21.28 5.48 21.51
CA GLY A 707 -20.82 4.40 20.63
C GLY A 707 -19.34 4.07 20.86
N ALA A 708 -18.87 2.94 20.31
CA ALA A 708 -17.50 2.45 20.50
C ALA A 708 -16.45 3.54 20.18
N LEU A 709 -16.46 4.07 18.95
CA LEU A 709 -15.53 5.13 18.54
C LEU A 709 -15.63 6.41 19.38
N GLY A 710 -16.85 6.81 19.75
CA GLY A 710 -17.06 7.97 20.62
C GLY A 710 -16.49 7.79 22.02
N LEU A 711 -16.52 6.56 22.56
CA LEU A 711 -15.92 6.21 23.86
C LEU A 711 -14.40 6.14 23.77
N GLU A 712 -13.83 5.61 22.68
CA GLU A 712 -12.38 5.65 22.43
C GLU A 712 -11.85 7.09 22.41
N VAL A 713 -12.54 7.98 21.69
CA VAL A 713 -12.22 9.42 21.69
C VAL A 713 -12.35 10.01 23.09
N ALA A 714 -13.42 9.68 23.84
CA ALA A 714 -13.60 10.18 25.20
C ALA A 714 -12.46 9.73 26.15
N GLN A 715 -12.02 8.47 26.04
CA GLN A 715 -10.89 7.95 26.80
C GLN A 715 -9.58 8.64 26.43
N TRP A 716 -9.32 8.85 25.14
CA TRP A 716 -8.15 9.57 24.66
C TRP A 716 -8.14 11.04 25.14
N MET A 717 -9.26 11.75 25.05
CA MET A 717 -9.36 13.13 25.54
C MET A 717 -9.13 13.22 27.05
N ALA A 718 -9.70 12.30 27.83
CA ALA A 718 -9.49 12.23 29.27
C ALA A 718 -8.02 11.95 29.63
N LYS A 719 -7.36 11.03 28.91
CA LYS A 719 -5.92 10.74 29.06
C LYS A 719 -5.05 11.96 28.76
N ASN A 720 -5.48 12.81 27.83
CA ASN A 720 -4.82 14.06 27.46
C ASN A 720 -5.25 15.26 28.33
N GLY A 721 -5.83 15.03 29.51
CA GLY A 721 -6.05 16.05 30.53
C GLY A 721 -7.37 16.82 30.42
N VAL A 722 -8.29 16.42 29.54
CA VAL A 722 -9.63 17.03 29.48
C VAL A 722 -10.43 16.65 30.72
N THR A 723 -10.96 17.65 31.43
CA THR A 723 -11.71 17.40 32.68
C THR A 723 -13.23 17.41 32.52
N HIS A 724 -13.80 18.00 31.46
CA HIS A 724 -15.25 18.04 31.22
C HIS A 724 -15.59 17.51 29.82
N LEU A 725 -16.27 16.37 29.76
CA LEU A 725 -16.74 15.76 28.52
C LEU A 725 -18.27 15.68 28.49
N VAL A 726 -18.84 16.00 27.33
CA VAL A 726 -20.27 15.87 27.06
C VAL A 726 -20.45 14.78 26.01
N LEU A 727 -21.08 13.67 26.39
CA LEU A 727 -21.36 12.55 25.50
C LEU A 727 -22.84 12.56 25.14
N THR A 728 -23.14 12.58 23.84
CA THR A 728 -24.54 12.53 23.37
C THR A 728 -24.82 11.34 22.46
N GLY A 729 -26.05 10.85 22.55
CA GLY A 729 -26.61 9.80 21.72
C GLY A 729 -28.13 9.69 21.92
N ARG A 730 -28.80 8.97 21.02
CA ARG A 730 -30.26 8.78 21.04
C ARG A 730 -30.76 7.84 22.15
N ARG A 731 -29.88 6.98 22.65
CA ARG A 731 -30.21 5.92 23.61
C ARG A 731 -29.31 6.06 24.84
N SER A 732 -29.80 5.58 25.97
CA SER A 732 -28.98 5.42 27.17
C SER A 732 -27.74 4.55 26.87
N PRO A 733 -26.62 4.79 27.57
CA PRO A 733 -25.40 4.01 27.36
C PRO A 733 -25.65 2.52 27.68
N SER A 734 -25.01 1.63 26.92
CA SER A 734 -25.00 0.20 27.22
C SER A 734 -24.25 -0.09 28.52
N GLU A 735 -24.35 -1.33 29.04
CA GLU A 735 -23.60 -1.75 30.24
C GLU A 735 -22.09 -1.53 30.07
N LYS A 736 -21.53 -1.96 28.93
CA LYS A 736 -20.12 -1.73 28.58
C LYS A 736 -19.77 -0.24 28.52
N ALA A 737 -20.61 0.58 27.91
CA ALA A 737 -20.38 2.03 27.86
C ALA A 737 -20.44 2.67 29.26
N MET A 738 -21.36 2.22 30.12
CA MET A 738 -21.45 2.69 31.50
C MET A 738 -20.23 2.30 32.33
N GLU A 739 -19.64 1.14 32.10
CA GLU A 739 -18.41 0.69 32.76
C GLU A 739 -17.24 1.64 32.42
N ILE A 740 -17.00 1.88 31.13
CA ILE A 740 -15.97 2.82 30.66
C ILE A 740 -16.20 4.23 31.21
N ILE A 741 -17.45 4.73 31.16
CA ILE A 741 -17.80 6.05 31.69
C ILE A 741 -17.53 6.13 33.21
N LYS A 742 -17.75 5.04 33.95
CA LYS A 742 -17.48 4.98 35.39
C LYS A 742 -15.97 5.03 35.66
N GLU A 743 -15.17 4.32 34.89
CA GLU A 743 -13.70 4.35 34.98
C GLU A 743 -13.16 5.76 34.72
N LEU A 744 -13.65 6.43 33.67
CA LEU A 744 -13.26 7.81 33.35
C LEU A 744 -13.66 8.80 34.45
N LYS A 745 -14.83 8.62 35.07
CA LYS A 745 -15.26 9.40 36.24
C LYS A 745 -14.37 9.16 37.45
N GLN A 746 -13.94 7.92 37.68
CA GLN A 746 -13.01 7.57 38.76
C GLN A 746 -11.61 8.14 38.52
N ALA A 747 -11.17 8.24 37.26
CA ALA A 747 -9.92 8.88 36.86
C ALA A 747 -9.95 10.42 36.96
N GLY A 748 -11.09 11.03 37.31
CA GLY A 748 -11.23 12.47 37.57
C GLY A 748 -11.93 13.27 36.47
N THR A 749 -12.40 12.63 35.39
CA THR A 749 -13.11 13.31 34.30
C THR A 749 -14.60 13.45 34.61
N LYS A 750 -15.15 14.67 34.55
CA LYS A 750 -16.58 14.92 34.69
C LYS A 750 -17.28 14.65 33.36
N ILE A 751 -18.02 13.56 33.30
CA ILE A 751 -18.80 13.17 32.12
C ILE A 751 -20.28 13.50 32.33
N SER A 752 -20.81 14.35 31.44
CA SER A 752 -22.23 14.66 31.29
C SER A 752 -22.82 13.90 30.11
N ILE A 753 -23.87 13.12 30.35
CA ILE A 753 -24.55 12.37 29.29
C ILE A 753 -25.84 13.12 28.95
N LEU A 754 -25.91 13.66 27.74
CA LEU A 754 -27.07 14.41 27.25
C LEU A 754 -27.72 13.65 26.10
N LEU A 755 -28.92 13.12 26.31
CA LEU A 755 -29.62 12.35 25.28
C LEU A 755 -30.37 13.28 24.32
N GLY A 756 -30.33 12.96 23.03
CA GLY A 756 -31.03 13.69 21.97
C GLY A 756 -30.71 13.12 20.60
N ASP A 757 -31.62 13.31 19.65
CA ASP A 757 -31.35 13.06 18.25
C ASP A 757 -30.80 14.32 17.60
N ILE A 758 -29.51 14.28 17.25
CA ILE A 758 -28.85 15.44 16.64
C ILE A 758 -29.47 15.86 15.30
N SER A 759 -30.17 14.97 14.60
CA SER A 759 -30.91 15.32 13.38
C SER A 759 -32.13 16.20 13.65
N GLN A 760 -32.51 16.41 14.92
CA GLN A 760 -33.60 17.29 15.33
C GLN A 760 -33.04 18.57 15.94
N GLU A 761 -33.38 19.72 15.35
CA GLU A 761 -32.88 21.03 15.79
C GLU A 761 -33.17 21.32 17.27
N GLN A 762 -34.38 20.95 17.72
CA GLN A 762 -34.83 21.19 19.10
C GLN A 762 -33.98 20.43 20.12
N ASP A 763 -33.58 19.21 19.81
CA ASP A 763 -32.75 18.38 20.69
C ASP A 763 -31.33 18.97 20.79
N VAL A 764 -30.74 19.40 19.67
CA VAL A 764 -29.42 20.05 19.68
C VAL A 764 -29.47 21.38 20.43
N ALA A 765 -30.52 22.18 20.25
CA ALA A 765 -30.70 23.43 20.98
C ALA A 765 -30.78 23.21 22.50
N GLU A 766 -31.51 22.18 22.95
CA GLU A 766 -31.61 21.85 24.38
C GLU A 766 -30.27 21.30 24.93
N ILE A 767 -29.53 20.51 24.15
CA ILE A 767 -28.16 20.09 24.50
C ILE A 767 -27.25 21.31 24.72
N PHE A 768 -27.22 22.25 23.79
CA PHE A 768 -26.37 23.45 23.88
C PHE A 768 -26.77 24.34 25.07
N LYS A 769 -28.06 24.49 25.32
CA LYS A 769 -28.58 25.23 26.47
C LYS A 769 -28.14 24.60 27.80
N GLN A 770 -28.15 23.28 27.91
CA GLN A 770 -27.68 22.58 29.11
C GLN A 770 -26.16 22.72 29.30
N ILE A 771 -25.38 22.66 28.22
CA ILE A 771 -23.93 22.91 28.27
C ILE A 771 -23.65 24.33 28.78
N GLN A 772 -24.29 25.34 28.20
CA GLN A 772 -24.10 26.74 28.59
C GLN A 772 -24.55 27.03 30.04
N ALA A 773 -25.58 26.33 30.53
CA ALA A 773 -26.11 26.56 31.88
C ALA A 773 -25.28 25.89 32.99
N SER A 774 -24.56 24.81 32.70
CA SER A 774 -24.02 23.91 33.73
C SER A 774 -22.54 23.56 33.61
N LEU A 775 -21.90 23.87 32.49
CA LEU A 775 -20.53 23.46 32.20
C LEU A 775 -19.63 24.66 31.87
N PRO A 776 -18.29 24.49 31.95
CA PRO A 776 -17.35 25.48 31.42
C PRO A 776 -17.53 25.71 29.91
N PRO A 777 -16.93 26.79 29.36
CA PRO A 777 -17.07 27.12 27.94
C PRO A 777 -16.79 25.93 27.01
N LEU A 778 -17.67 25.74 26.02
CA LEU A 778 -17.49 24.72 24.99
C LEU A 778 -16.35 25.14 24.07
N LYS A 779 -15.33 24.29 23.95
CA LYS A 779 -14.13 24.56 23.15
C LYS A 779 -13.91 23.62 21.99
N GLY A 780 -14.59 22.50 21.92
CA GLY A 780 -14.49 21.64 20.75
C GLY A 780 -15.66 20.71 20.57
N ILE A 781 -15.90 20.35 19.31
CA ILE A 781 -16.94 19.41 18.90
C ILE A 781 -16.29 18.31 18.07
N ILE A 782 -16.54 17.05 18.45
CA ILE A 782 -16.24 15.86 17.65
C ILE A 782 -17.56 15.23 17.26
N HIS A 783 -17.85 15.24 15.96
CA HIS A 783 -19.05 14.69 15.39
C HIS A 783 -18.81 13.27 14.87
N ALA A 784 -19.02 12.28 15.75
CA ALA A 784 -18.88 10.84 15.46
C ALA A 784 -20.23 10.11 15.37
N ALA A 785 -21.35 10.84 15.33
CA ALA A 785 -22.67 10.25 15.17
C ALA A 785 -22.88 9.77 13.73
N GLY A 786 -23.33 8.53 13.57
CA GLY A 786 -23.61 7.93 12.27
C GLY A 786 -24.42 6.65 12.41
N VAL A 787 -25.04 6.26 11.29
CA VAL A 787 -25.71 4.98 11.10
C VAL A 787 -25.26 4.43 9.76
N ILE A 788 -25.12 3.11 9.65
CA ILE A 788 -24.91 2.41 8.38
C ILE A 788 -26.13 1.51 8.15
N GLU A 789 -26.67 1.58 6.95
CA GLU A 789 -27.71 0.70 6.41
C GLU A 789 -27.38 0.54 4.93
N ASP A 790 -26.48 -0.41 4.65
CA ASP A 790 -25.96 -0.68 3.30
C ASP A 790 -27.05 -1.31 2.42
N GLY A 791 -27.00 -0.99 1.13
CA GLY A 791 -27.87 -1.54 0.09
C GLY A 791 -27.47 -1.01 -1.27
N VAL A 792 -27.63 -1.84 -2.31
CA VAL A 792 -27.42 -1.38 -3.70
C VAL A 792 -28.48 -0.35 -4.08
N LEU A 793 -28.14 0.56 -4.99
CA LEU A 793 -29.02 1.66 -5.38
C LEU A 793 -30.36 1.18 -5.95
N GLN A 794 -30.40 0.04 -6.64
CA GLN A 794 -31.63 -0.57 -7.19
C GLN A 794 -32.70 -0.84 -6.14
N GLN A 795 -32.28 -1.22 -4.93
CA GLN A 795 -33.19 -1.67 -3.86
C GLN A 795 -33.33 -0.64 -2.75
N MET A 796 -32.53 0.42 -2.77
CA MET A 796 -32.52 1.44 -1.75
C MET A 796 -33.81 2.28 -1.80
N THR A 797 -34.56 2.28 -0.71
CA THR A 797 -35.71 3.17 -0.55
C THR A 797 -35.29 4.56 -0.08
N TRP A 798 -36.09 5.58 -0.39
CA TRP A 798 -35.80 6.94 0.06
C TRP A 798 -35.85 7.08 1.59
N GLU A 799 -36.70 6.30 2.26
CA GLU A 799 -36.80 6.26 3.71
C GLU A 799 -35.52 5.71 4.36
N GLN A 800 -34.94 4.65 3.78
CA GLN A 800 -33.65 4.11 4.22
C GLN A 800 -32.52 5.10 3.94
N PHE A 801 -32.52 5.72 2.76
CA PHE A 801 -31.55 6.75 2.38
C PHE A 801 -31.54 7.90 3.39
N THR A 802 -32.73 8.47 3.67
CA THR A 802 -32.90 9.61 4.58
C THR A 802 -32.41 9.29 6.00
N ARG A 803 -32.69 8.08 6.50
CA ARG A 803 -32.30 7.66 7.85
C ARG A 803 -30.79 7.63 8.06
N VAL A 804 -30.03 7.28 7.01
CA VAL A 804 -28.56 7.22 7.04
C VAL A 804 -27.93 8.60 6.92
N ILE A 805 -28.46 9.47 6.04
CA ILE A 805 -27.91 10.82 5.85
C ILE A 805 -28.25 11.77 7.00
N ALA A 806 -29.41 11.62 7.64
CA ALA A 806 -29.93 12.56 8.66
C ALA A 806 -28.93 12.97 9.76
N PRO A 807 -28.21 12.05 10.44
CA PRO A 807 -27.24 12.46 11.47
C PRO A 807 -26.04 13.23 10.90
N LYS A 808 -25.67 13.01 9.63
CA LYS A 808 -24.48 13.62 8.99
C LYS A 808 -24.82 14.91 8.24
N VAL A 809 -26.02 15.03 7.68
CA VAL A 809 -26.49 16.22 6.96
C VAL A 809 -27.13 17.20 7.95
N GLU A 810 -28.38 16.95 8.36
CA GLU A 810 -29.09 17.81 9.31
C GLU A 810 -28.35 17.91 10.64
N GLY A 811 -27.83 16.78 11.15
CA GLY A 811 -27.15 16.76 12.45
C GLY A 811 -25.90 17.64 12.50
N SER A 812 -25.01 17.54 11.51
CA SER A 812 -23.81 18.39 11.47
C SER A 812 -24.16 19.85 11.17
N TRP A 813 -25.22 20.11 10.40
CA TRP A 813 -25.70 21.47 10.14
C TRP A 813 -26.25 22.15 11.40
N HIS A 814 -27.06 21.45 12.21
CA HIS A 814 -27.55 21.98 13.48
C HIS A 814 -26.40 22.30 14.44
N LEU A 815 -25.41 21.39 14.54
CA LEU A 815 -24.18 21.64 15.32
C LEU A 815 -23.44 22.87 14.80
N HIS A 816 -23.33 23.03 13.49
CA HIS A 816 -22.72 24.22 12.90
C HIS A 816 -23.48 25.49 13.29
N GLN A 817 -24.79 25.56 13.05
CA GLN A 817 -25.62 26.73 13.31
C GLN A 817 -25.55 27.18 14.77
N LEU A 818 -25.69 26.26 15.71
CA LEU A 818 -25.70 26.55 17.15
C LEU A 818 -24.30 26.80 17.74
N SER A 819 -23.24 26.53 16.98
CA SER A 819 -21.86 26.80 17.39
C SER A 819 -21.17 27.96 16.66
N LYS A 820 -21.86 28.65 15.74
CA LYS A 820 -21.27 29.73 14.93
C LYS A 820 -20.58 30.82 15.76
N ASP A 821 -21.25 31.26 16.83
CA ASP A 821 -20.78 32.34 17.69
C ASP A 821 -19.96 31.86 18.89
N ILE A 822 -19.66 30.55 18.96
CA ILE A 822 -18.87 29.96 20.03
C ILE A 822 -17.41 29.87 19.56
N PRO A 823 -16.43 30.41 20.33
CA PRO A 823 -15.02 30.38 19.95
C PRO A 823 -14.42 28.99 20.21
N LEU A 824 -14.81 28.04 19.35
CA LEU A 824 -14.27 26.68 19.32
C LEU A 824 -12.80 26.70 18.88
N ASP A 825 -12.00 25.84 19.48
CA ASP A 825 -10.64 25.54 19.08
C ASP A 825 -10.64 24.53 17.90
N PHE A 826 -11.60 23.59 17.87
CA PHE A 826 -11.80 22.66 16.76
C PHE A 826 -13.27 22.25 16.55
N PHE A 827 -13.60 21.88 15.31
CA PHE A 827 -14.85 21.25 14.91
C PHE A 827 -14.51 20.10 13.95
N VAL A 828 -14.59 18.86 14.43
CA VAL A 828 -14.14 17.67 13.70
C VAL A 828 -15.35 16.83 13.27
N CYS A 829 -15.46 16.55 11.99
CA CYS A 829 -16.43 15.64 11.41
C CYS A 829 -15.77 14.28 11.12
N PHE A 830 -16.31 13.20 11.68
CA PHE A 830 -15.88 11.85 11.30
C PHE A 830 -16.65 11.40 10.06
N SER A 831 -16.03 11.69 8.93
CA SER A 831 -16.46 11.28 7.60
C SER A 831 -15.95 9.87 7.27
N SER A 832 -16.00 9.47 6.00
CA SER A 832 -15.51 8.16 5.56
C SER A 832 -14.84 8.22 4.19
N ILE A 833 -13.89 7.32 3.92
CA ILE A 833 -13.31 7.13 2.58
C ILE A 833 -14.37 6.83 1.51
N ALA A 834 -15.55 6.32 1.91
CA ALA A 834 -16.67 6.08 1.01
C ALA A 834 -17.14 7.35 0.29
N SER A 835 -17.02 8.54 0.91
CA SER A 835 -17.33 9.79 0.21
C SER A 835 -16.25 10.22 -0.77
N LEU A 836 -14.99 9.79 -0.64
CA LEU A 836 -13.87 10.25 -1.48
C LEU A 836 -13.83 9.59 -2.86
N PHE A 837 -13.92 8.27 -2.93
CA PHE A 837 -13.90 7.55 -4.22
C PHE A 837 -15.15 6.70 -4.48
N GLY A 838 -16.05 6.57 -3.49
CA GLY A 838 -17.26 5.73 -3.59
C GLY A 838 -17.03 4.33 -3.01
N SER A 839 -18.09 3.72 -2.49
CA SER A 839 -18.12 2.31 -2.08
C SER A 839 -19.46 1.69 -2.52
N PRO A 840 -19.45 0.58 -3.28
CA PRO A 840 -20.68 -0.08 -3.71
C PRO A 840 -21.51 -0.56 -2.51
N GLY A 841 -22.82 -0.38 -2.60
CA GLY A 841 -23.78 -0.62 -1.53
C GLY A 841 -23.88 0.53 -0.51
N GLN A 842 -23.13 1.62 -0.68
CA GLN A 842 -23.04 2.69 0.33
C GLN A 842 -23.42 4.08 -0.22
N GLY A 843 -24.32 4.15 -1.21
CA GLY A 843 -24.74 5.42 -1.84
C GLY A 843 -25.27 6.48 -0.85
N ASN A 844 -26.12 6.06 0.09
CA ASN A 844 -26.63 6.92 1.17
C ASN A 844 -25.52 7.37 2.13
N TYR A 845 -24.64 6.45 2.55
CA TYR A 845 -23.56 6.72 3.48
C TYR A 845 -22.50 7.65 2.87
N ALA A 846 -22.11 7.41 1.62
CA ALA A 846 -21.20 8.28 0.86
C ALA A 846 -21.78 9.70 0.73
N ALA A 847 -23.07 9.82 0.40
CA ALA A 847 -23.76 11.12 0.30
C ALA A 847 -23.76 11.90 1.63
N GLY A 848 -24.11 11.25 2.74
CA GLY A 848 -24.11 11.90 4.06
C GLY A 848 -22.71 12.36 4.49
N ASN A 849 -21.69 11.55 4.22
CA ASN A 849 -20.29 11.89 4.51
C ASN A 849 -19.77 13.04 3.63
N ALA A 850 -20.15 13.07 2.35
CA ALA A 850 -19.78 14.16 1.43
C ALA A 850 -20.34 15.53 1.88
N PHE A 851 -21.50 15.59 2.54
CA PHE A 851 -21.97 16.83 3.15
C PHE A 851 -21.01 17.37 4.21
N MET A 852 -20.52 16.49 5.09
CA MET A 852 -19.61 16.89 6.17
C MET A 852 -18.25 17.34 5.63
N ASP A 853 -17.81 16.72 4.54
CA ASP A 853 -16.62 17.13 3.80
C ASP A 853 -16.78 18.58 3.30
N SER A 854 -17.87 18.88 2.60
CA SER A 854 -18.19 20.24 2.16
C SER A 854 -18.40 21.21 3.34
N LEU A 855 -19.02 20.77 4.44
CA LEU A 855 -19.24 21.59 5.64
C LEU A 855 -17.93 22.02 6.31
N ALA A 856 -16.92 21.15 6.35
CA ALA A 856 -15.62 21.50 6.91
C ALA A 856 -14.97 22.67 6.13
N HIS A 857 -14.99 22.60 4.80
CA HIS A 857 -14.54 23.70 3.93
C HIS A 857 -15.38 24.96 4.09
N TYR A 858 -16.70 24.83 4.18
CA TYR A 858 -17.60 25.96 4.42
C TYR A 858 -17.33 26.67 5.74
N ARG A 859 -17.05 25.92 6.82
CA ARG A 859 -16.66 26.50 8.11
C ARG A 859 -15.34 27.26 8.01
N ARG A 860 -14.33 26.69 7.35
CA ARG A 860 -13.02 27.33 7.14
C ARG A 860 -13.15 28.63 6.35
N TYR A 861 -13.98 28.63 5.30
CA TYR A 861 -14.32 29.83 4.55
C TYR A 861 -14.93 30.94 5.44
N MET A 862 -15.78 30.57 6.41
CA MET A 862 -16.33 31.52 7.39
C MET A 862 -15.32 31.96 8.48
N GLY A 863 -14.05 31.51 8.41
CA GLY A 863 -13.05 31.75 9.46
C GLY A 863 -13.27 30.93 10.74
N LEU A 864 -14.13 29.90 10.67
CA LEU A 864 -14.41 28.98 11.78
C LEU A 864 -13.56 27.72 11.65
N PRO A 865 -13.19 27.05 12.77
CA PRO A 865 -12.49 25.77 12.68
C PRO A 865 -13.39 24.73 12.00
N GLY A 866 -12.79 23.89 11.17
CA GLY A 866 -13.46 22.79 10.46
C GLY A 866 -12.43 21.78 9.96
N LEU A 867 -12.61 20.52 10.34
CA LEU A 867 -11.81 19.38 9.90
C LEU A 867 -12.75 18.20 9.59
N SER A 868 -12.73 17.70 8.36
CA SER A 868 -13.37 16.43 8.00
C SER A 868 -12.32 15.34 7.84
N ILE A 869 -12.48 14.23 8.56
CA ILE A 869 -11.60 13.07 8.45
C ILE A 869 -12.36 11.93 7.78
N ASN A 870 -12.00 11.62 6.55
CA ASN A 870 -12.54 10.51 5.77
C ASN A 870 -11.89 9.20 6.24
N TRP A 871 -12.41 8.61 7.32
CA TRP A 871 -11.86 7.39 7.92
C TRP A 871 -12.11 6.13 7.05
N GLY A 872 -11.10 5.26 7.02
CA GLY A 872 -11.18 3.86 6.61
C GLY A 872 -11.87 2.98 7.65
N ALA A 873 -11.80 1.67 7.48
CA ALA A 873 -12.44 0.72 8.40
C ALA A 873 -11.65 0.60 9.72
N TRP A 874 -12.34 0.54 10.86
CA TRP A 874 -11.70 0.37 12.19
C TRP A 874 -11.77 -1.10 12.66
N GLU A 875 -10.71 -1.59 13.30
CA GLU A 875 -10.45 -3.02 13.56
C GLU A 875 -11.36 -3.66 14.61
N GLN A 876 -11.71 -2.94 15.68
CA GLN A 876 -12.45 -3.51 16.81
C GLN A 876 -13.52 -2.53 17.29
N GLU A 877 -14.78 -2.92 17.06
CA GLU A 877 -16.01 -2.29 17.57
C GLU A 877 -16.50 -1.00 16.90
N GLY A 878 -17.82 -0.94 16.66
CA GLY A 878 -18.48 0.16 15.96
C GLY A 878 -19.42 -0.34 14.86
N MET A 879 -19.61 0.47 13.81
CA MET A 879 -20.52 0.13 12.71
C MET A 879 -20.00 -1.08 11.89
N VAL A 880 -18.68 -1.26 11.81
CA VAL A 880 -18.00 -2.38 11.11
C VAL A 880 -18.19 -3.74 11.83
N ALA A 881 -18.32 -3.74 13.16
CA ALA A 881 -18.59 -4.95 13.94
C ALA A 881 -20.03 -5.47 13.79
N ARG A 882 -20.94 -4.66 13.22
CA ARG A 882 -22.31 -5.08 12.88
C ARG A 882 -22.46 -5.56 11.44
N LEU A 883 -21.43 -5.39 10.61
CA LEU A 883 -21.37 -6.02 9.30
C LEU A 883 -21.10 -7.52 9.52
N GLU A 884 -21.85 -8.38 8.84
CA GLU A 884 -21.68 -9.84 8.94
C GLU A 884 -20.22 -10.24 8.67
N THR A 885 -19.77 -11.34 9.29
CA THR A 885 -18.39 -11.86 9.22
C THR A 885 -17.84 -11.98 7.78
N GLN A 886 -18.73 -12.11 6.79
CA GLN A 886 -18.41 -12.14 5.36
C GLN A 886 -17.91 -10.79 4.81
N HIS A 887 -18.48 -9.65 5.23
CA HIS A 887 -18.04 -8.30 4.82
C HIS A 887 -16.67 -7.92 5.40
N GLN A 888 -16.34 -8.40 6.60
CA GLN A 888 -15.02 -8.16 7.20
C GLN A 888 -13.90 -8.88 6.45
N THR A 889 -14.20 -10.08 5.92
CA THR A 889 -13.30 -10.87 5.08
C THR A 889 -13.11 -10.23 3.70
N ARG A 890 -14.13 -9.51 3.22
CA ARG A 890 -14.12 -8.81 1.93
C ARG A 890 -13.17 -7.62 1.89
N LEU A 891 -13.20 -6.71 2.88
CA LEU A 891 -12.31 -5.52 2.90
C LEU A 891 -10.82 -5.88 2.87
N LYS A 892 -10.41 -6.92 3.63
CA LYS A 892 -9.04 -7.45 3.57
C LYS A 892 -8.69 -8.02 2.18
N LYS A 893 -9.67 -8.63 1.50
CA LYS A 893 -9.49 -9.09 0.13
C LYS A 893 -9.37 -7.93 -0.86
N THR A 894 -9.98 -6.77 -0.62
CA THR A 894 -9.93 -5.60 -1.53
C THR A 894 -8.71 -4.69 -1.39
N GLY A 895 -7.75 -5.04 -0.55
CA GLY A 895 -6.56 -4.22 -0.29
C GLY A 895 -6.82 -3.03 0.63
N ILE A 896 -7.99 -2.93 1.28
CA ILE A 896 -8.26 -1.91 2.31
C ILE A 896 -8.06 -2.56 3.69
N GLY A 897 -7.09 -2.05 4.44
CA GLY A 897 -6.78 -2.53 5.79
C GLY A 897 -7.69 -1.94 6.87
N TYR A 898 -7.52 -2.42 8.10
CA TYR A 898 -8.17 -1.86 9.29
C TYR A 898 -7.27 -0.88 10.04
N ILE A 899 -7.90 0.10 10.68
CA ILE A 899 -7.28 1.06 11.59
C ILE A 899 -7.52 0.58 13.01
N ALA A 900 -6.46 0.30 13.75
CA ALA A 900 -6.57 0.03 15.18
C ALA A 900 -6.93 1.34 15.92
N PRO A 901 -7.74 1.31 17.00
CA PRO A 901 -8.22 2.53 17.64
C PRO A 901 -7.12 3.48 18.13
N ASN A 902 -6.05 2.94 18.70
CA ASN A 902 -4.87 3.70 19.13
C ASN A 902 -4.19 4.43 17.96
N GLN A 903 -4.04 3.77 16.81
CA GLN A 903 -3.42 4.36 15.61
C GLN A 903 -4.32 5.46 15.02
N GLY A 904 -5.64 5.23 14.95
CA GLY A 904 -6.59 6.24 14.51
C GLY A 904 -6.61 7.48 15.42
N LEU A 905 -6.52 7.29 16.74
CA LEU A 905 -6.43 8.39 17.70
C LEU A 905 -5.10 9.15 17.62
N GLN A 906 -4.00 8.46 17.32
CA GLN A 906 -2.71 9.11 17.04
C GLN A 906 -2.82 10.03 15.80
N VAL A 907 -3.43 9.55 14.72
CA VAL A 907 -3.69 10.38 13.53
C VAL A 907 -4.57 11.58 13.87
N LEU A 908 -5.62 11.39 14.67
CA LEU A 908 -6.49 12.48 15.10
C LEU A 908 -5.70 13.56 15.85
N GLU A 909 -4.82 13.17 16.76
CA GLU A 909 -3.96 14.09 17.52
C GLU A 909 -3.03 14.91 16.61
N GLU A 910 -2.39 14.24 15.65
CA GLU A 910 -1.52 14.89 14.66
C GLU A 910 -2.30 15.87 13.77
N LEU A 911 -3.47 15.47 13.28
CA LEU A 911 -4.31 16.30 12.41
C LEU A 911 -4.88 17.53 13.12
N LEU A 912 -5.19 17.43 14.41
CA LEU A 912 -5.65 18.57 15.21
C LEU A 912 -4.59 19.67 15.29
N SER A 913 -3.31 19.34 15.17
CA SER A 913 -2.19 20.30 15.20
C SER A 913 -1.85 20.89 13.83
N GLN A 914 -2.57 20.50 12.76
CA GLN A 914 -2.30 20.91 11.38
C GLN A 914 -3.42 21.82 10.84
N SER A 915 -3.06 22.74 9.94
CA SER A 915 -3.99 23.63 9.24
C SER A 915 -4.69 22.91 8.07
N ILE A 916 -5.29 21.74 8.34
CA ILE A 916 -5.96 20.91 7.34
C ILE A 916 -7.47 20.99 7.50
N THR A 917 -8.17 20.92 6.37
CA THR A 917 -9.63 21.02 6.30
C THR A 917 -10.31 19.68 6.02
N GLN A 918 -9.72 18.87 5.13
CA GLN A 918 -10.25 17.56 4.77
C GLN A 918 -9.10 16.61 4.50
N VAL A 919 -9.22 15.36 4.98
CA VAL A 919 -8.17 14.35 4.81
C VAL A 919 -8.73 12.94 4.81
N GLY A 920 -8.24 12.10 3.90
CA GLY A 920 -8.47 10.66 3.88
C GLY A 920 -7.51 9.92 4.78
N VAL A 921 -7.99 8.99 5.60
CA VAL A 921 -7.14 8.17 6.45
C VAL A 921 -7.53 6.71 6.30
N SER A 922 -6.69 5.92 5.62
CA SER A 922 -6.89 4.49 5.49
C SER A 922 -5.59 3.72 5.16
N PRO A 923 -5.35 2.56 5.79
CA PRO A 923 -4.36 1.62 5.29
C PRO A 923 -4.86 1.07 3.95
N ILE A 924 -4.13 1.32 2.86
CA ILE A 924 -4.49 0.84 1.52
C ILE A 924 -3.28 0.20 0.85
N ASN A 925 -3.41 -1.08 0.50
CA ASN A 925 -2.55 -1.78 -0.44
C ASN A 925 -3.01 -1.46 -1.87
N TRP A 926 -2.41 -0.42 -2.44
CA TRP A 926 -2.76 0.07 -3.78
C TRP A 926 -2.56 -0.97 -4.88
N SER A 927 -1.54 -1.83 -4.79
CA SER A 927 -1.36 -2.93 -5.75
C SER A 927 -2.54 -3.88 -5.76
N GLN A 928 -2.97 -4.34 -4.58
CA GLN A 928 -4.09 -5.27 -4.45
C GLN A 928 -5.42 -4.63 -4.85
N LEU A 929 -5.64 -3.35 -4.48
CA LEU A 929 -6.85 -2.62 -4.87
C LEU A 929 -6.91 -2.40 -6.39
N ILE A 930 -5.81 -2.00 -7.03
CA ILE A 930 -5.74 -1.80 -8.48
C ILE A 930 -5.89 -3.12 -9.23
N GLU A 931 -5.27 -4.21 -8.77
CA GLU A 931 -5.42 -5.54 -9.35
C GLU A 931 -6.88 -6.00 -9.41
N GLN A 932 -7.72 -5.61 -8.44
CA GLN A 932 -9.13 -5.95 -8.43
C GLN A 932 -10.02 -5.01 -9.25
N LEU A 933 -9.57 -3.79 -9.48
CA LEU A 933 -10.22 -2.85 -10.40
C LEU A 933 -9.98 -3.22 -11.88
N SER A 934 -9.14 -4.23 -12.16
CA SER A 934 -8.66 -4.60 -13.50
C SER A 934 -9.74 -5.18 -14.41
N ALA A 935 -10.53 -4.30 -15.02
CA ALA A 935 -11.13 -4.50 -16.34
C ALA A 935 -10.40 -3.64 -17.40
N GLY A 936 -9.07 -3.52 -17.30
CA GLY A 936 -8.27 -2.64 -18.17
C GLY A 936 -8.48 -1.12 -17.96
N ILE A 937 -9.43 -0.72 -17.10
CA ILE A 937 -9.74 0.67 -16.78
C ILE A 937 -8.78 1.16 -15.70
N LYS A 938 -7.96 2.17 -16.04
CA LYS A 938 -7.16 2.91 -15.06
C LYS A 938 -7.93 4.17 -14.68
N PRO A 939 -8.62 4.22 -13.52
CA PRO A 939 -9.39 5.40 -13.16
C PRO A 939 -8.44 6.60 -13.00
N PRO A 940 -8.62 7.69 -13.78
CA PRO A 940 -7.73 8.86 -13.71
C PRO A 940 -7.60 9.42 -12.29
N PHE A 941 -8.67 9.33 -11.49
CA PHE A 941 -8.67 9.72 -10.08
C PHE A 941 -7.54 9.06 -9.25
N LEU A 942 -7.11 7.84 -9.57
CA LEU A 942 -6.07 7.09 -8.85
C LEU A 942 -4.70 7.11 -9.56
N GLU A 943 -4.50 8.00 -10.54
CA GLU A 943 -3.30 8.08 -11.38
C GLU A 943 -1.99 7.99 -10.59
N ALA A 944 -1.89 8.70 -9.45
CA ALA A 944 -0.72 8.74 -8.58
C ALA A 944 -0.28 7.35 -8.05
N PHE A 945 -1.18 6.38 -8.03
CA PHE A 945 -0.94 5.03 -7.50
C PHE A 945 -0.82 3.97 -8.59
N THR A 946 -1.10 4.31 -9.86
CA THR A 946 -1.12 3.38 -11.01
C THR A 946 0.20 3.29 -11.78
N SER A 947 1.24 4.04 -11.39
CA SER A 947 2.49 4.22 -12.13
C SER A 947 3.45 3.01 -12.10
N THR A 948 3.13 1.94 -11.38
CA THR A 948 3.82 0.66 -11.55
C THR A 948 3.45 0.07 -12.91
N LYS A 949 4.35 0.23 -13.90
CA LYS A 949 4.40 -0.65 -15.08
C LYS A 949 4.63 -2.08 -14.60
N LEU A 950 3.56 -2.77 -14.19
CA LEU A 950 3.50 -4.20 -14.36
C LEU A 950 3.52 -4.39 -15.88
N ALA A 951 4.61 -4.96 -16.37
CA ALA A 951 4.64 -5.51 -17.71
C ALA A 951 3.36 -6.34 -17.84
N LYS A 952 2.56 -6.07 -18.88
CA LYS A 952 1.46 -6.95 -19.27
C LYS A 952 2.05 -8.35 -19.42
N GLU A 953 1.86 -9.20 -18.42
CA GLU A 953 1.77 -10.62 -18.65
C GLU A 953 0.31 -10.85 -19.07
N GLU A 954 0.17 -11.49 -20.23
CA GLU A 954 -1.07 -11.79 -20.94
C GLU A 954 -1.95 -12.79 -20.18
N SER A 955 -2.30 -12.52 -18.92
CA SER A 955 -3.11 -13.44 -18.10
C SER A 955 -4.62 -13.16 -18.17
N SER A 956 -5.06 -12.07 -18.83
CA SER A 956 -6.49 -11.76 -19.00
C SER A 956 -7.10 -12.28 -20.31
N ASN A 957 -6.40 -13.10 -21.08
CA ASN A 957 -6.91 -13.66 -22.34
C ASN A 957 -6.90 -15.19 -22.42
N ASP A 958 -6.42 -15.92 -21.40
CA ASP A 958 -6.29 -17.38 -21.50
C ASP A 958 -7.66 -18.08 -21.50
N PHE A 959 -8.59 -17.68 -20.62
CA PHE A 959 -9.94 -18.27 -20.60
C PHE A 959 -10.79 -17.86 -21.81
N LEU A 960 -10.73 -16.59 -22.23
CA LEU A 960 -11.46 -16.13 -23.42
C LEU A 960 -10.91 -16.77 -24.70
N ALA A 961 -9.59 -16.89 -24.84
CA ALA A 961 -8.98 -17.62 -25.95
C ALA A 961 -9.41 -19.10 -25.95
N GLN A 962 -9.39 -19.75 -24.77
CA GLN A 962 -9.90 -21.13 -24.61
C GLN A 962 -11.39 -21.24 -24.97
N LEU A 963 -12.21 -20.26 -24.61
CA LEU A 963 -13.64 -20.23 -24.94
C LEU A 963 -13.87 -20.04 -26.46
N THR A 964 -13.08 -19.18 -27.10
CA THR A 964 -13.16 -18.91 -28.54
C THR A 964 -12.68 -20.12 -29.37
N GLU A 965 -11.63 -20.82 -28.93
CA GLU A 965 -11.09 -22.02 -29.58
C GLU A 965 -11.93 -23.30 -29.33
N ALA A 966 -12.74 -23.33 -28.28
CA ALA A 966 -13.60 -24.47 -27.94
C ALA A 966 -14.76 -24.67 -28.92
N THR A 967 -15.20 -25.93 -29.10
CA THR A 967 -16.39 -26.24 -29.92
C THR A 967 -17.69 -25.75 -29.24
N GLU A 968 -18.77 -25.59 -30.01
CA GLU A 968 -20.08 -25.14 -29.50
C GLU A 968 -20.61 -25.98 -28.33
N SER A 969 -20.34 -27.29 -28.33
CA SER A 969 -20.70 -28.20 -27.24
C SER A 969 -19.77 -28.08 -26.01
N GLU A 970 -18.53 -27.61 -26.18
CA GLU A 970 -17.54 -27.47 -25.09
C GLU A 970 -17.62 -26.10 -24.41
N ARG A 971 -18.00 -25.05 -25.15
CA ARG A 971 -18.15 -23.66 -24.65
C ARG A 971 -19.10 -23.57 -23.46
N ASN A 972 -20.27 -24.20 -23.57
CA ASN A 972 -21.27 -24.26 -22.49
C ASN A 972 -20.68 -24.87 -21.21
N GLN A 973 -19.97 -25.98 -21.33
CA GLN A 973 -19.43 -26.69 -20.17
C GLN A 973 -18.25 -25.95 -19.54
N LEU A 974 -17.40 -25.31 -20.35
CA LEU A 974 -16.30 -24.47 -19.87
C LEU A 974 -16.82 -23.26 -19.09
N LEU A 975 -17.85 -22.58 -19.61
CA LEU A 975 -18.41 -21.38 -18.97
C LEU A 975 -19.19 -21.73 -17.68
N ILE A 976 -19.96 -22.83 -17.66
CA ILE A 976 -20.60 -23.32 -16.43
C ILE A 976 -19.55 -23.62 -15.36
N ASN A 977 -18.49 -24.37 -15.69
CA ASN A 977 -17.44 -24.70 -14.73
C ASN A 977 -16.74 -23.45 -14.18
N TYR A 978 -16.50 -22.47 -15.05
CA TYR A 978 -15.92 -21.19 -14.67
C TYR A 978 -16.84 -20.39 -13.74
N LEU A 979 -18.13 -20.26 -14.07
CA LEU A 979 -19.12 -19.58 -13.24
C LEU A 979 -19.31 -20.27 -11.90
N GLN A 980 -19.39 -21.61 -11.86
CA GLN A 980 -19.45 -22.39 -10.62
C GLN A 980 -18.22 -22.18 -9.74
N ALA A 981 -17.02 -22.15 -10.32
CA ALA A 981 -15.79 -21.87 -9.58
C ALA A 981 -15.73 -20.42 -9.07
N THR A 982 -16.23 -19.47 -9.86
CA THR A 982 -16.24 -18.03 -9.52
C THR A 982 -17.25 -17.75 -8.40
N ILE A 983 -18.46 -18.29 -8.50
CA ILE A 983 -19.50 -18.20 -7.48
C ILE A 983 -19.10 -18.97 -6.22
N GLY A 984 -18.51 -20.16 -6.36
CA GLY A 984 -17.99 -20.93 -5.23
C GLY A 984 -16.93 -20.16 -4.44
N LYS A 985 -16.02 -19.44 -5.12
CA LYS A 985 -15.05 -18.54 -4.47
C LYS A 985 -15.73 -17.39 -3.73
N LEU A 986 -16.79 -16.82 -4.31
CA LEU A 986 -17.52 -15.69 -3.78
C LEU A 986 -18.34 -16.07 -2.52
N LEU A 987 -18.98 -17.25 -2.54
CA LEU A 987 -19.70 -17.83 -1.40
C LEU A 987 -18.78 -18.45 -0.33
N GLY A 988 -17.47 -18.55 -0.61
CA GLY A 988 -16.49 -19.09 0.33
C GLY A 988 -16.48 -20.62 0.45
N PHE A 989 -17.02 -21.34 -0.54
CA PHE A 989 -16.97 -22.81 -0.57
C PHE A 989 -15.56 -23.34 -0.86
N SER A 990 -15.20 -24.48 -0.26
CA SER A 990 -13.97 -25.19 -0.62
C SER A 990 -14.11 -25.81 -2.03
N LYS A 991 -12.99 -26.05 -2.72
CA LYS A 991 -12.92 -26.62 -4.09
C LYS A 991 -13.69 -27.94 -4.31
N SER A 992 -14.22 -28.56 -3.26
CA SER A 992 -14.96 -29.82 -3.27
C SER A 992 -16.49 -29.68 -3.35
N LEU A 993 -17.05 -28.46 -3.29
CA LEU A 993 -18.49 -28.20 -3.35
C LEU A 993 -18.78 -27.12 -4.40
N PHE A 994 -19.11 -27.52 -5.63
CA PHE A 994 -19.57 -26.60 -6.67
C PHE A 994 -21.09 -26.38 -6.54
N PRO A 995 -21.57 -25.13 -6.65
CA PRO A 995 -23.00 -24.83 -6.61
C PRO A 995 -23.74 -25.46 -7.80
N GLU A 996 -24.96 -25.97 -7.59
CA GLU A 996 -25.75 -26.60 -8.66
C GLU A 996 -26.13 -25.58 -9.75
N PRO A 997 -25.90 -25.85 -11.05
CA PRO A 997 -26.10 -24.85 -12.11
C PRO A 997 -27.53 -24.28 -12.24
N GLN A 998 -28.54 -25.05 -11.81
CA GLN A 998 -29.96 -24.70 -11.95
C GLN A 998 -30.55 -24.03 -10.70
N LEU A 999 -29.80 -23.98 -9.59
CA LEU A 999 -30.27 -23.31 -8.38
C LEU A 999 -30.21 -21.78 -8.58
N GLY A 1000 -31.21 -21.06 -8.05
CA GLY A 1000 -31.26 -19.61 -8.19
C GLY A 1000 -30.12 -18.92 -7.45
N PHE A 1001 -29.54 -17.84 -7.99
CA PHE A 1001 -28.46 -17.09 -7.34
C PHE A 1001 -28.84 -16.64 -5.92
N PHE A 1002 -30.05 -16.14 -5.71
CA PHE A 1002 -30.54 -15.73 -4.38
C PHE A 1002 -30.77 -16.93 -3.45
N ASP A 1003 -31.21 -18.07 -3.99
CA ASP A 1003 -31.38 -19.31 -3.21
C ASP A 1003 -30.03 -19.93 -2.80
N MET A 1004 -28.96 -19.62 -3.53
CA MET A 1004 -27.57 -19.95 -3.17
C MET A 1004 -26.99 -19.05 -2.07
N GLY A 1005 -27.70 -17.97 -1.71
CA GLY A 1005 -27.21 -16.95 -0.77
C GLY A 1005 -26.36 -15.85 -1.40
N ILE A 1006 -26.42 -15.67 -2.73
CA ILE A 1006 -25.84 -14.48 -3.40
C ILE A 1006 -26.78 -13.31 -3.12
N ASP A 1007 -26.28 -12.31 -2.39
CA ASP A 1007 -26.99 -11.05 -2.21
C ASP A 1007 -26.77 -10.07 -3.38
N SER A 1008 -27.41 -8.91 -3.31
CA SER A 1008 -27.35 -7.93 -4.42
C SER A 1008 -25.99 -7.25 -4.58
N LEU A 1009 -25.17 -7.24 -3.53
CA LEU A 1009 -23.82 -6.67 -3.55
C LEU A 1009 -22.81 -7.68 -4.10
N MET A 1010 -22.98 -8.94 -3.72
CA MET A 1010 -22.30 -10.10 -4.30
C MET A 1010 -22.55 -10.21 -5.82
N ALA A 1011 -23.75 -9.84 -6.29
CA ALA A 1011 -24.04 -9.78 -7.74
C ALA A 1011 -23.19 -8.71 -8.46
N VAL A 1012 -22.99 -7.53 -7.86
CA VAL A 1012 -22.12 -6.47 -8.42
C VAL A 1012 -20.66 -6.92 -8.45
N GLU A 1013 -20.20 -7.63 -7.42
CA GLU A 1013 -18.85 -8.23 -7.39
C GLU A 1013 -18.68 -9.31 -8.46
N LEU A 1014 -19.67 -10.20 -8.59
CA LEU A 1014 -19.69 -11.23 -9.62
C LEU A 1014 -19.58 -10.58 -11.01
N ARG A 1015 -20.41 -9.58 -11.30
CA ARG A 1015 -20.31 -8.80 -12.55
C ARG A 1015 -18.90 -8.30 -12.80
N ASN A 1016 -18.30 -7.60 -11.82
CA ASN A 1016 -16.97 -7.02 -11.97
C ASN A 1016 -15.92 -8.09 -12.30
N MET A 1017 -15.98 -9.25 -11.63
CA MET A 1017 -15.07 -10.37 -11.90
C MET A 1017 -15.31 -10.99 -13.30
N LEU A 1018 -16.56 -11.10 -13.73
CA LEU A 1018 -16.91 -11.62 -15.05
C LEU A 1018 -16.46 -10.67 -16.15
N SER A 1019 -16.73 -9.37 -16.02
CA SER A 1019 -16.26 -8.35 -16.96
C SER A 1019 -14.74 -8.27 -17.04
N ALA A 1020 -14.03 -8.44 -15.92
CA ALA A 1020 -12.57 -8.48 -15.89
C ALA A 1020 -11.99 -9.68 -16.66
N THR A 1021 -12.65 -10.84 -16.60
CA THR A 1021 -12.13 -12.08 -17.20
C THR A 1021 -12.59 -12.30 -18.64
N LEU A 1022 -13.80 -11.87 -18.96
CA LEU A 1022 -14.40 -12.02 -20.29
C LEU A 1022 -14.12 -10.79 -21.17
N GLY A 1023 -13.65 -9.66 -20.62
CA GLY A 1023 -13.44 -8.44 -21.41
C GLY A 1023 -14.71 -7.81 -21.98
N TYR A 1024 -15.90 -8.27 -21.54
CA TYR A 1024 -17.21 -7.76 -21.95
C TYR A 1024 -17.88 -6.96 -20.82
N SER A 1025 -18.56 -5.86 -21.16
CA SER A 1025 -19.42 -5.15 -20.20
C SER A 1025 -20.69 -5.97 -19.98
N ILE A 1026 -20.85 -6.50 -18.78
CA ILE A 1026 -22.07 -7.19 -18.35
C ILE A 1026 -22.84 -6.19 -17.51
N SER A 1027 -24.08 -5.85 -17.88
CA SER A 1027 -24.87 -4.94 -17.06
C SER A 1027 -25.23 -5.59 -15.71
N ALA A 1028 -25.38 -4.80 -14.66
CA ALA A 1028 -25.86 -5.33 -13.37
C ALA A 1028 -27.28 -5.94 -13.51
N ALA A 1029 -28.13 -5.36 -14.36
CA ALA A 1029 -29.49 -5.83 -14.62
C ALA A 1029 -29.52 -7.24 -15.22
N THR A 1030 -28.53 -7.59 -16.04
CA THR A 1030 -28.36 -8.94 -16.62
C THR A 1030 -28.31 -10.02 -15.53
N LEU A 1031 -27.56 -9.80 -14.44
CA LEU A 1031 -27.46 -10.79 -13.35
C LEU A 1031 -28.74 -10.94 -12.52
N PHE A 1032 -29.62 -9.93 -12.54
CA PHE A 1032 -30.96 -10.04 -11.93
C PHE A 1032 -31.97 -10.71 -12.87
N LYS A 1033 -31.79 -10.59 -14.19
CA LYS A 1033 -32.66 -11.16 -15.22
C LYS A 1033 -32.44 -12.67 -15.39
N TYR A 1034 -31.18 -13.11 -15.41
CA TYR A 1034 -30.81 -14.51 -15.52
C TYR A 1034 -30.57 -15.10 -14.13
N SER A 1035 -31.51 -15.93 -13.66
CA SER A 1035 -31.62 -16.26 -12.23
C SER A 1035 -30.70 -17.37 -11.75
N ASN A 1036 -29.95 -18.06 -12.64
CA ASN A 1036 -29.07 -19.17 -12.29
C ASN A 1036 -27.84 -19.26 -13.24
N ILE A 1037 -26.91 -20.16 -12.94
CA ILE A 1037 -25.64 -20.32 -13.68
C ILE A 1037 -25.88 -20.78 -15.12
N GLN A 1038 -26.85 -21.66 -15.33
CA GLN A 1038 -27.22 -22.20 -16.64
C GLN A 1038 -27.70 -21.07 -17.57
N ASP A 1039 -28.69 -20.31 -17.12
CA ASP A 1039 -29.29 -19.22 -17.91
C ASP A 1039 -28.27 -18.12 -18.22
N LEU A 1040 -27.40 -17.79 -17.25
CA LEU A 1040 -26.33 -16.81 -17.46
C LEU A 1040 -25.28 -17.31 -18.47
N THR A 1041 -25.00 -18.61 -18.49
CA THR A 1041 -24.07 -19.21 -19.47
C THR A 1041 -24.61 -19.11 -20.89
N GLU A 1042 -25.88 -19.46 -21.08
CA GLU A 1042 -26.55 -19.40 -22.39
C GLU A 1042 -26.54 -17.95 -22.92
N TYR A 1043 -26.91 -16.98 -22.09
CA TYR A 1043 -26.87 -15.56 -22.45
C TYR A 1043 -25.46 -15.08 -22.82
N LEU A 1044 -24.44 -15.40 -22.02
CA LEU A 1044 -23.07 -14.96 -22.29
C LEU A 1044 -22.52 -15.58 -23.57
N ILE A 1045 -22.86 -16.82 -23.89
CA ILE A 1045 -22.44 -17.46 -25.15
C ILE A 1045 -23.10 -16.79 -26.36
N GLU A 1046 -24.39 -16.49 -26.28
CA GLU A 1046 -25.09 -15.72 -27.32
C GLU A 1046 -24.44 -14.34 -27.52
N GLU A 1047 -24.22 -13.56 -26.44
CA GLU A 1047 -23.67 -12.21 -26.55
C GLU A 1047 -22.21 -12.20 -27.08
N ILE A 1048 -21.39 -13.17 -26.68
CA ILE A 1048 -19.98 -13.27 -27.11
C ILE A 1048 -19.87 -13.71 -28.58
N PHE A 1049 -20.74 -14.61 -29.06
CA PHE A 1049 -20.58 -15.25 -30.38
C PHE A 1049 -21.61 -14.86 -31.46
N GLU A 1050 -22.75 -14.22 -31.12
CA GLU A 1050 -23.70 -13.73 -32.14
C GLU A 1050 -23.29 -12.40 -32.76
N ARG A 1051 -22.53 -11.54 -32.05
CA ARG A 1051 -22.05 -10.26 -32.62
C ARG A 1051 -20.94 -10.42 -33.66
N GLU A 1052 -20.11 -11.46 -33.58
CA GLU A 1052 -19.09 -11.75 -34.60
C GLU A 1052 -19.68 -12.08 -35.98
N ASN A 1053 -20.94 -12.52 -36.05
CA ASN A 1053 -21.64 -12.76 -37.31
C ASN A 1053 -22.19 -11.47 -37.94
N ASN A 1054 -22.57 -10.47 -37.15
CA ASN A 1054 -23.07 -9.19 -37.67
C ASN A 1054 -21.95 -8.30 -38.22
N ASP A 1055 -20.78 -8.26 -37.59
CA ASP A 1055 -19.62 -7.49 -38.09
C ASP A 1055 -19.06 -8.07 -39.41
N LYS A 1056 -19.21 -9.39 -39.65
CA LYS A 1056 -18.87 -10.01 -40.95
C LYS A 1056 -19.90 -9.71 -42.04
N PHE A 1057 -21.18 -9.55 -41.70
CA PHE A 1057 -22.24 -9.25 -42.65
C PHE A 1057 -22.17 -7.81 -43.22
N ASP A 1058 -21.69 -6.84 -42.44
CA ASP A 1058 -21.51 -5.45 -42.90
C ASP A 1058 -20.27 -5.24 -43.80
N LEU A 1059 -19.25 -6.09 -43.64
CA LEU A 1059 -18.05 -6.11 -44.52
C LEU A 1059 -18.31 -6.76 -45.90
N GLU A 1060 -19.30 -7.66 -46.02
CA GLU A 1060 -19.68 -8.24 -47.31
C GLU A 1060 -20.73 -7.41 -48.07
N ASN A 1061 -21.62 -6.70 -47.36
CA ASN A 1061 -22.60 -5.79 -47.97
C ASN A 1061 -21.98 -4.46 -48.46
N SER A 1062 -20.84 -4.03 -47.91
CA SER A 1062 -20.12 -2.84 -48.37
C SER A 1062 -19.32 -3.08 -49.66
N LYS A 1063 -18.95 -4.33 -49.97
CA LYS A 1063 -18.22 -4.69 -51.22
C LYS A 1063 -19.11 -4.85 -52.45
N SER A 1064 -20.42 -4.94 -52.28
CA SER A 1064 -21.37 -5.18 -53.38
C SER A 1064 -22.05 -3.91 -53.93
N LYS A 1065 -21.70 -2.71 -53.45
CA LYS A 1065 -22.32 -1.44 -53.87
C LYS A 1065 -21.47 -0.45 -54.69
N ASN A 1066 -20.19 -0.72 -54.95
CA ASN A 1066 -19.36 0.20 -55.75
C ASN A 1066 -18.89 -0.45 -57.06
N ASN A 1067 -19.80 -0.55 -58.03
CA ASN A 1067 -19.46 -0.67 -59.45
C ASN A 1067 -19.95 0.58 -60.16
N ILE A 1068 -19.06 1.55 -60.35
CA ILE A 1068 -19.24 2.62 -61.34
C ILE A 1068 -18.04 2.59 -62.29
N ASP A 1069 -18.41 2.36 -63.53
CA ASP A 1069 -17.69 2.39 -64.78
C ASP A 1069 -17.08 3.77 -65.06
N MET A 1070 -15.78 3.84 -65.38
CA MET A 1070 -15.13 5.03 -65.97
C MET A 1070 -13.94 4.57 -66.82
N SER A 1071 -14.24 4.33 -68.08
CA SER A 1071 -13.32 4.41 -69.21
C SER A 1071 -12.68 5.81 -69.32
N ASP A 1072 -11.49 5.84 -69.91
CA ASP A 1072 -10.71 7.01 -70.35
C ASP A 1072 -9.78 7.67 -69.31
N LEU A 1073 -8.51 7.26 -69.30
CA LEU A 1073 -7.42 8.08 -69.87
C LEU A 1073 -6.08 7.33 -69.80
N ASP A 1074 -5.40 7.32 -70.93
CA ASP A 1074 -4.27 6.49 -71.32
C ASP A 1074 -2.92 7.25 -71.21
N ALA A 1075 -1.85 6.46 -71.22
CA ALA A 1075 -0.46 6.75 -71.57
C ALA A 1075 0.50 7.47 -70.57
N SER A 1076 1.30 6.67 -69.87
CA SER A 1076 2.78 6.69 -70.00
C SER A 1076 3.45 5.46 -69.34
N GLU A 1077 4.19 4.69 -70.14
CA GLU A 1077 5.12 3.56 -69.87
C GLU A 1077 6.10 3.75 -68.68
N PRO A 1078 6.79 2.70 -68.11
CA PRO A 1078 7.33 1.53 -68.82
C PRO A 1078 7.40 0.14 -68.09
N GLU A 1079 7.60 -0.89 -68.92
CA GLU A 1079 8.47 -2.09 -68.79
C GLU A 1079 8.44 -3.07 -67.58
N PRO A 1080 8.85 -4.36 -67.81
CA PRO A 1080 8.21 -5.51 -67.19
C PRO A 1080 9.07 -6.34 -66.22
N GLU A 1081 8.36 -7.14 -65.43
CA GLU A 1081 8.67 -8.48 -64.90
C GLU A 1081 10.12 -8.85 -64.52
N PHE A 1082 10.30 -9.22 -63.25
CA PHE A 1082 10.98 -10.48 -62.91
C PHE A 1082 10.36 -11.11 -61.65
N GLN A 1083 9.79 -12.30 -61.83
CA GLN A 1083 9.44 -13.27 -60.78
C GLN A 1083 10.72 -13.89 -60.18
N GLY A 1084 10.73 -14.13 -58.86
CA GLY A 1084 11.83 -14.81 -58.18
C GLY A 1084 11.44 -15.34 -56.80
N GLU A 1085 11.17 -16.64 -56.78
CA GLU A 1085 10.89 -17.60 -55.70
C GLU A 1085 11.68 -17.42 -54.39
N ILE A 1086 10.99 -17.42 -53.24
CA ILE A 1086 11.54 -17.92 -51.97
C ILE A 1086 10.44 -18.65 -51.17
N GLU A 1087 10.15 -19.91 -51.49
CA GLU A 1087 9.40 -20.80 -50.58
C GLU A 1087 10.01 -22.20 -50.38
N ASP A 1088 10.97 -22.65 -51.20
CA ASP A 1088 11.49 -24.03 -51.07
C ASP A 1088 12.58 -24.24 -49.99
N THR A 1089 13.19 -23.17 -49.47
CA THR A 1089 14.28 -23.29 -48.46
C THR A 1089 13.77 -23.47 -47.03
N ILE A 1090 12.52 -23.07 -46.77
CA ILE A 1090 11.89 -23.17 -45.44
C ILE A 1090 11.25 -24.55 -45.26
N ALA A 1091 10.67 -25.11 -46.32
CA ALA A 1091 10.10 -26.46 -46.33
C ALA A 1091 11.17 -27.56 -46.11
N GLU A 1092 12.37 -27.43 -46.69
CA GLU A 1092 13.48 -28.37 -46.45
C GLU A 1092 14.02 -28.31 -45.01
N LYS A 1093 14.04 -27.14 -44.39
CA LYS A 1093 14.51 -26.98 -43.00
C LYS A 1093 13.55 -27.63 -42.00
N PHE A 1094 12.25 -27.52 -42.22
CA PHE A 1094 11.23 -28.18 -41.39
C PHE A 1094 11.34 -29.71 -41.45
N LYS A 1095 11.61 -30.26 -42.64
CA LYS A 1095 11.76 -31.71 -42.83
C LYS A 1095 13.04 -32.28 -42.17
N LYS A 1096 14.12 -31.49 -42.11
CA LYS A 1096 15.36 -31.84 -41.39
C LYS A 1096 15.18 -31.85 -39.88
N ILE A 1097 14.41 -30.93 -39.33
CA ILE A 1097 14.11 -30.85 -37.89
C ILE A 1097 13.22 -32.02 -37.45
N GLN A 1098 12.23 -32.40 -38.27
CA GLN A 1098 11.38 -33.57 -38.01
C GLN A 1098 12.15 -34.90 -38.04
N ASN A 1099 13.16 -35.04 -38.89
CA ASN A 1099 14.00 -36.25 -38.91
C ASN A 1099 14.99 -36.31 -37.74
N LEU A 1100 15.49 -35.17 -37.26
CA LEU A 1100 16.38 -35.11 -36.10
C LEU A 1100 15.66 -35.38 -34.77
N LEU A 1101 14.36 -35.09 -34.68
CA LEU A 1101 13.54 -35.36 -33.48
C LEU A 1101 13.12 -36.84 -33.36
N ASN A 1102 13.20 -37.62 -34.44
CA ASN A 1102 12.82 -39.04 -34.43
C ASN A 1102 14.02 -40.00 -34.28
N GLU A 1103 15.26 -39.52 -34.32
CA GLU A 1103 16.47 -40.32 -34.15
C GLU A 1103 17.31 -39.81 -32.97
N ASN A 1104 16.82 -39.98 -31.74
CA ASN A 1104 17.58 -40.39 -30.55
C ASN A 1104 16.70 -40.30 -29.28
N ASN A 1105 16.83 -41.33 -28.43
CA ASN A 1105 16.27 -41.42 -27.07
C ASN A 1105 16.37 -40.14 -26.25
#